data_AF-A0A840IEU7-F1
#
_entry.id   AF-A0A840IEU7-F1
#
_cell.length_a   1.000
_cell.length_b   1.000
_cell.length_c   1.000
_cell.angle_alpha   90.00
_cell.angle_beta   90.00
_cell.angle_gamma   90.00
#
_symmetry.space_group_name_H-M   'P 1'
#
loop_
_entity.id
_entity.type
_entity.pdbx_description
1 polymer ?
#
loop_
_entity_poly.entity_id
_entity_poly.type
_entity_poly.pdbx_seq_one_letter_code
_entity_poly.pdbx_strand_id
1 'polypeptide(L)'
;MTARWTIFRCSARLTLAAAAVLLAGVGAVAPAAAAPPPRDVGTTRAISAQWFESYAGQFLVVKARDTAATELSAEWFADGVEAPQGTAALVRSEDGGVYLHDSVLVPVAGRPDHVVVRRDADNWSRIAVTDWATPSPAPPPGYRSDFQTGYLDPDDAADRVADLASEFPSIAERLTLPMQTDGYQRRSQMILGTDPNGTLAAVSAADAARAVVLTSVAVGQSGGDDVSVRLLHPAAANAPLSVSTAGDAITVSLATDGAGAVTSTAAQVTGLLNASGSAAALVSAATYRGNAGAGIVAPTSGFVALTDALHAPATVARGPRQMAALRIGGVRDGSRPGVLVTAGFGGDERVTPLVALELAERLLRNYGTDAETTALVDALDIFIVPAANPDGALYSFYDSTGQRRNMRSHCAPGGLTDPAARGQWGVAIDRNFTVGSLFDGFAGAATSCTSDLFSGPFEASEPETRNLLWLLSTFPNIRFAADVRASGGTVTWSPGAYASSGRVTLPRPPWLTQRYLDDLAGRIASRVARSRGTALVPTDVGAATEVLGSRAGNLVDEAHYAHGVLALGIEVGVDRMDASGRRTPVGRIPAFTTEGGPQAQEFADGLIAVLEAARAYADDTAPPDVTTTPGPHSSPDPIEVRFRSDEPAAIHYTLDGSTPTLASPQYAPTGPFDPVAPLRIDSSTTLKWIAVDIRGNVSAVRSATYELRGRDTPPESPPVESPPADPPHVDPPLEPFRAPLAIAALEPSARCVGSRRGAARDVRVRVTLSEPARVTLRLQRRVPPGRLFRFCPRPGPASGPARYVNRIPTGSPRPQRRSRRAGRAPRAVGSATRRGRTRTVSRTLSRGAGEHRIALLRTLRAGSLAPGRYRVVLEATTADGRRSNLAIVYLRVLAR
;
A
#
# COMPACT_ATOMS: atom_id res chain seq x y z
N MET A 1 22.47 10.92 66.47
CA MET A 1 23.38 9.75 66.50
C MET A 1 23.96 9.58 65.10
N THR A 2 25.03 10.30 64.70
CA THR A 2 26.46 9.88 64.79
C THR A 2 26.63 8.41 64.38
N ALA A 3 27.33 8.01 63.31
CA ALA A 3 28.67 8.38 62.85
C ALA A 3 28.85 7.97 61.36
N ARG A 4 29.36 8.86 60.48
CA ARG A 4 30.76 9.00 60.00
C ARG A 4 31.32 7.81 59.19
N TRP A 5 31.43 8.12 57.90
CA TRP A 5 32.43 7.72 56.91
C TRP A 5 33.86 7.57 57.45
N THR A 6 34.58 6.56 56.96
CA THR A 6 36.05 6.59 56.85
C THR A 6 36.48 6.08 55.48
N ILE A 7 37.34 6.87 54.85
CA ILE A 7 37.94 6.70 53.52
C ILE A 7 39.18 5.81 53.63
N PHE A 8 39.44 4.96 52.63
CA PHE A 8 40.82 4.66 52.20
C PHE A 8 40.88 4.51 50.68
N ARG A 9 41.76 5.32 50.06
CA ARG A 9 42.24 5.22 48.67
C ARG A 9 43.53 4.40 48.64
N CYS A 10 43.68 3.50 47.67
CA CYS A 10 44.91 3.14 46.94
C CYS A 10 44.54 2.09 45.87
N SER A 11 44.44 2.44 44.58
CA SER A 11 45.53 2.51 43.59
C SER A 11 45.96 1.15 43.00
N ALA A 12 45.64 1.00 41.70
CA ALA A 12 46.40 0.34 40.63
C ALA A 12 46.56 -1.19 40.56
N ARG A 13 45.82 -1.78 39.60
CA ARG A 13 46.29 -2.59 38.45
C ARG A 13 47.42 -3.62 38.67
N LEU A 14 47.07 -4.91 38.64
CA LEU A 14 47.36 -5.94 37.61
C LEU A 14 47.35 -7.34 38.26
N THR A 15 46.52 -8.27 37.76
CA THR A 15 46.94 -9.53 37.11
C THR A 15 45.73 -10.37 36.70
N LEU A 16 45.71 -10.81 35.44
CA LEU A 16 44.88 -11.90 34.95
C LEU A 16 45.15 -13.17 35.77
N ALA A 17 44.16 -13.70 36.48
CA ALA A 17 44.00 -15.12 36.83
C ALA A 17 42.88 -15.31 37.88
N ALA A 18 41.61 -15.13 37.49
CA ALA A 18 40.47 -15.50 38.36
C ALA A 18 39.17 -15.77 37.56
N ALA A 19 39.27 -16.37 36.37
CA ALA A 19 38.11 -16.69 35.54
C ALA A 19 38.06 -18.17 35.11
N ALA A 20 38.62 -19.09 35.91
CA ALA A 20 38.75 -20.50 35.53
C ALA A 20 38.24 -21.54 36.54
N VAL A 21 37.57 -21.17 37.65
CA VAL A 21 37.11 -22.17 38.65
C VAL A 21 35.68 -21.90 39.13
N LEU A 22 34.72 -21.89 38.20
CA LEU A 22 33.29 -22.01 38.51
C LEU A 22 32.51 -22.74 37.40
N LEU A 23 33.18 -23.74 36.78
CA LEU A 23 32.62 -24.63 35.76
C LEU A 23 33.02 -26.08 36.08
N ALA A 24 32.52 -26.62 37.19
CA ALA A 24 32.55 -28.06 37.46
C ALA A 24 31.47 -28.39 38.50
N GLY A 25 30.24 -28.60 38.04
CA GLY A 25 29.13 -28.92 38.93
C GLY A 25 27.74 -28.82 38.31
N VAL A 26 27.59 -29.18 37.03
CA VAL A 26 26.27 -29.47 36.46
C VAL A 26 26.36 -30.87 35.91
N GLY A 27 25.68 -31.82 36.54
CA GLY A 27 25.55 -33.17 36.03
C GLY A 27 25.06 -33.11 34.59
N ALA A 28 25.68 -33.88 33.71
CA ALA A 28 25.31 -33.96 32.31
C ALA A 28 23.83 -34.36 32.21
N VAL A 29 22.98 -33.39 31.90
CA VAL A 29 21.67 -33.64 31.33
C VAL A 29 21.95 -34.33 30.00
N ALA A 30 21.38 -35.52 29.80
CA ALA A 30 21.45 -36.20 28.51
C ALA A 30 21.07 -35.18 27.41
N PRO A 31 21.81 -35.10 26.29
CA PRO A 31 21.42 -34.18 25.22
C PRO A 31 19.99 -34.53 24.81
N ALA A 32 19.10 -33.52 24.82
CA ALA A 32 17.79 -33.65 24.20
C ALA A 32 17.98 -34.25 22.81
N ALA A 33 17.17 -35.25 22.44
CA ALA A 33 17.30 -35.83 21.13
C ALA A 33 16.98 -34.71 20.13
N ALA A 34 17.87 -34.49 19.16
CA ALA A 34 17.63 -33.45 18.17
C ALA A 34 16.30 -33.75 17.45
N ALA A 35 15.43 -32.74 17.32
CA ALA A 35 14.16 -32.88 16.62
C ALA A 35 14.39 -33.61 15.28
N PRO A 36 13.54 -34.60 14.93
CA PRO A 36 13.76 -35.41 13.74
C PRO A 36 13.85 -34.51 12.49
N PRO A 37 14.74 -34.84 11.53
CA PRO A 37 14.97 -33.97 10.38
C PRO A 37 13.68 -33.77 9.57
N PRO A 38 13.52 -32.60 8.91
CA PRO A 38 12.42 -32.36 7.99
C PRO A 38 12.35 -33.47 6.93
N ARG A 39 11.14 -33.93 6.61
CA ARG A 39 10.93 -35.00 5.63
C ARG A 39 9.62 -34.80 4.90
N ASP A 40 9.69 -34.85 3.57
CA ASP A 40 8.53 -34.75 2.69
C ASP A 40 8.27 -36.08 1.99
N VAL A 41 7.02 -36.52 1.96
CA VAL A 41 6.54 -37.73 1.27
C VAL A 41 5.35 -37.34 0.40
N GLY A 42 5.40 -37.70 -0.88
CA GLY A 42 4.35 -37.34 -1.84
C GLY A 42 4.29 -35.84 -2.15
N THR A 43 3.07 -35.30 -2.24
CA THR A 43 2.79 -33.93 -2.71
C THR A 43 2.55 -32.90 -1.60
N THR A 44 2.23 -33.33 -0.38
CA THR A 44 2.01 -32.45 0.78
C THR A 44 3.29 -31.75 1.20
N ARG A 45 3.22 -30.44 1.46
CA ARG A 45 4.35 -29.63 1.96
C ARG A 45 3.94 -28.78 3.14
N ALA A 46 4.58 -28.98 4.29
CA ALA A 46 4.48 -28.05 5.41
C ALA A 46 5.31 -26.80 5.10
N ILE A 47 4.70 -25.63 5.18
CA ILE A 47 5.34 -24.34 4.91
C ILE A 47 6.01 -23.82 6.19
N SER A 48 5.29 -23.83 7.30
CA SER A 48 5.77 -23.34 8.59
C SER A 48 5.02 -23.98 9.75
N ALA A 49 5.72 -24.18 10.87
CA ALA A 49 5.14 -24.48 12.17
C ALA A 49 5.76 -23.51 13.20
N GLN A 50 4.92 -22.63 13.75
CA GLN A 50 5.36 -21.48 14.52
C GLN A 50 4.63 -21.43 15.85
N TRP A 51 5.38 -21.52 16.95
CA TRP A 51 4.89 -21.45 18.31
C TRP A 51 5.07 -20.03 18.87
N PHE A 52 4.12 -19.59 19.68
CA PHE A 52 4.21 -18.31 20.39
C PHE A 52 3.38 -18.30 21.67
N GLU A 53 3.69 -17.34 22.53
CA GLU A 53 2.91 -17.04 23.73
C GLU A 53 2.15 -15.73 23.55
N SER A 54 1.00 -15.65 24.22
CA SER A 54 0.23 -14.43 24.39
C SER A 54 -0.30 -14.36 25.82
N TYR A 55 -0.93 -13.23 26.18
CA TYR A 55 -1.67 -13.12 27.44
C TYR A 55 -2.77 -14.18 27.62
N ALA A 56 -3.22 -14.83 26.53
CA ALA A 56 -4.28 -15.84 26.55
C ALA A 56 -3.78 -17.29 26.68
N GLY A 57 -2.47 -17.53 26.57
CA GLY A 57 -1.88 -18.87 26.60
C GLY A 57 -0.83 -19.10 25.51
N GLN A 58 -0.54 -20.38 25.25
CA GLN A 58 0.44 -20.82 24.26
C GLN A 58 -0.25 -21.37 23.02
N PHE A 59 0.29 -21.02 21.85
CA PHE A 59 -0.37 -21.30 20.57
C PHE A 59 0.62 -21.84 19.55
N LEU A 60 0.11 -22.66 18.63
CA LEU A 60 0.81 -23.15 17.47
C LEU A 60 0.05 -22.75 16.21
N VAL A 61 0.78 -22.16 15.25
CA VAL A 61 0.29 -21.94 13.89
C VAL A 61 1.00 -22.90 12.96
N VAL A 62 0.21 -23.64 12.18
CA VAL A 62 0.72 -24.50 11.10
C VAL A 62 0.19 -23.97 9.77
N LYS A 63 1.08 -23.78 8.80
CA LYS A 63 0.73 -23.51 7.40
C LYS A 63 1.26 -24.63 6.53
N ALA A 64 0.47 -25.07 5.56
CA ALA A 64 0.85 -26.13 4.64
C ALA A 64 0.17 -25.97 3.28
N ARG A 65 0.62 -26.77 2.31
CA ARG A 65 0.10 -26.73 0.95
C ARG A 65 0.05 -28.12 0.33
N ASP A 66 -1.08 -28.38 -0.31
CA ASP A 66 -1.24 -29.47 -1.27
C ASP A 66 -2.38 -29.09 -2.23
N THR A 67 -2.06 -28.88 -3.50
CA THR A 67 -3.06 -28.46 -4.52
C THR A 67 -4.08 -29.54 -4.84
N ALA A 68 -3.76 -30.82 -4.58
CA ALA A 68 -4.65 -31.95 -4.82
C ALA A 68 -5.47 -32.33 -3.57
N ALA A 69 -5.10 -31.81 -2.39
CA ALA A 69 -5.85 -32.04 -1.16
C ALA A 69 -7.16 -31.24 -1.14
N THR A 70 -8.23 -31.89 -0.70
CA THR A 70 -9.46 -31.24 -0.25
C THR A 70 -9.44 -30.93 1.24
N GLU A 71 -8.63 -31.65 2.01
CA GLU A 71 -8.44 -31.47 3.45
C GLU A 71 -7.00 -31.85 3.83
N LEU A 72 -6.44 -31.12 4.80
CA LEU A 72 -5.16 -31.43 5.43
C LEU A 72 -5.34 -31.45 6.95
N SER A 73 -4.61 -32.32 7.63
CA SER A 73 -4.53 -32.34 9.10
C SER A 73 -3.09 -32.12 9.56
N ALA A 74 -2.92 -31.49 10.73
CA ALA A 74 -1.64 -31.37 11.41
C ALA A 74 -1.69 -32.12 12.74
N GLU A 75 -0.62 -32.86 13.02
CA GLU A 75 -0.32 -33.48 14.29
C GLU A 75 0.98 -32.91 14.86
N TRP A 76 1.04 -32.63 16.16
CA TRP A 76 2.23 -32.09 16.81
C TRP A 76 2.74 -33.00 17.92
N PHE A 77 4.07 -33.01 18.11
CA PHE A 77 4.77 -33.98 18.94
C PHE A 77 5.80 -33.30 19.84
N ALA A 78 5.96 -33.82 21.05
CA ALA A 78 7.09 -33.49 21.92
C ALA A 78 8.28 -34.42 21.65
N ASP A 79 9.45 -34.02 22.14
CA ASP A 79 10.70 -34.74 21.97
C ASP A 79 10.61 -36.18 22.50
N GLY A 80 11.06 -37.12 21.68
CA GLY A 80 11.07 -38.55 21.99
C GLY A 80 9.69 -39.20 22.13
N VAL A 81 8.57 -38.49 21.86
CA VAL A 81 7.21 -39.04 21.98
C VAL A 81 6.68 -39.47 20.60
N GLU A 82 6.31 -40.74 20.46
CA GLU A 82 5.76 -41.27 19.20
C GLU A 82 4.29 -40.91 18.98
N ALA A 83 3.51 -40.71 20.05
CA ALA A 83 2.11 -40.33 19.96
C ALA A 83 1.96 -38.80 19.84
N PRO A 84 1.05 -38.29 18.98
CA PRO A 84 0.83 -36.86 18.87
C PRO A 84 0.23 -36.31 20.16
N GLN A 85 0.71 -35.15 20.60
CA GLN A 85 0.13 -34.39 21.72
C GLN A 85 -1.24 -33.82 21.34
N GLY A 86 -1.51 -33.65 20.05
CA GLY A 86 -2.82 -33.29 19.54
C GLY A 86 -2.84 -33.26 18.01
N THR A 87 -4.04 -33.06 17.47
CA THR A 87 -4.30 -33.00 16.03
C THR A 87 -5.35 -31.94 15.72
N ALA A 88 -5.27 -31.33 14.54
CA ALA A 88 -6.27 -30.39 14.04
C ALA A 88 -6.35 -30.39 12.51
N ALA A 89 -7.56 -30.20 11.98
CA ALA A 89 -7.77 -29.94 10.56
C ALA A 89 -7.30 -28.51 10.22
N LEU A 90 -6.67 -28.35 9.05
CA LEU A 90 -6.30 -27.04 8.55
C LEU A 90 -7.45 -26.43 7.75
N VAL A 91 -7.57 -25.10 7.84
CA VAL A 91 -8.53 -24.32 7.09
C VAL A 91 -7.92 -23.90 5.77
N ARG A 92 -8.56 -24.29 4.67
CA ARG A 92 -8.16 -23.92 3.31
C ARG A 92 -8.35 -22.42 3.07
N SER A 93 -7.31 -21.74 2.60
CA SER A 93 -7.33 -20.34 2.20
C SER A 93 -7.40 -20.20 0.68
N GLU A 94 -8.44 -19.53 0.21
CA GLU A 94 -8.65 -19.20 -1.20
C GLU A 94 -9.00 -17.71 -1.35
N ASP A 95 -8.42 -17.08 -2.36
CA ASP A 95 -8.70 -15.68 -2.69
C ASP A 95 -8.77 -15.52 -4.21
N GLY A 96 -9.78 -14.79 -4.70
CA GLY A 96 -10.00 -14.60 -6.14
C GLY A 96 -10.15 -15.91 -6.94
N GLY A 97 -10.60 -17.00 -6.30
CA GLY A 97 -10.68 -18.34 -6.90
C GLY A 97 -9.33 -19.05 -7.06
N VAL A 98 -8.27 -18.56 -6.38
CA VAL A 98 -6.93 -19.14 -6.37
C VAL A 98 -6.63 -19.68 -4.98
N TYR A 99 -6.22 -20.94 -4.93
CA TYR A 99 -5.72 -21.58 -3.73
C TYR A 99 -4.37 -21.00 -3.30
N LEU A 100 -4.29 -20.54 -2.05
CA LEU A 100 -3.07 -19.97 -1.47
C LEU A 100 -2.32 -21.03 -0.66
N HIS A 101 -2.89 -21.42 0.48
CA HIS A 101 -2.37 -22.41 1.42
C HIS A 101 -3.48 -22.87 2.37
N ASP A 102 -3.21 -23.86 3.20
CA ASP A 102 -4.06 -24.26 4.33
C ASP A 102 -3.37 -23.82 5.63
N SER A 103 -4.13 -23.43 6.65
CA SER A 103 -3.55 -23.07 7.94
C SER A 103 -4.46 -23.32 9.12
N VAL A 104 -3.88 -23.50 10.31
CA VAL A 104 -4.62 -23.58 11.57
C VAL A 104 -3.86 -22.84 12.67
N LEU A 105 -4.60 -22.18 13.55
CA LEU A 105 -4.13 -21.66 14.84
C LEU A 105 -4.78 -22.51 15.94
N VAL A 106 -3.97 -23.14 16.80
CA VAL A 106 -4.46 -24.01 17.87
C VAL A 106 -3.81 -23.67 19.21
N PRO A 107 -4.54 -23.74 20.33
CA PRO A 107 -3.93 -23.71 21.65
C PRO A 107 -3.15 -25.01 21.89
N VAL A 108 -2.00 -24.90 22.56
CA VAL A 108 -1.15 -26.04 22.93
C VAL A 108 -0.77 -25.98 24.41
N ALA A 109 -0.55 -27.13 25.03
CA ALA A 109 -0.18 -27.21 26.45
C ALA A 109 1.31 -26.88 26.72
N GLY A 110 2.12 -26.89 25.67
CA GLY A 110 3.56 -26.68 25.70
C GLY A 110 4.08 -26.50 24.27
N ARG A 111 5.30 -25.99 24.12
CA ARG A 111 6.00 -25.89 22.84
C ARG A 111 6.27 -27.30 22.27
N PRO A 112 5.70 -27.68 21.12
CA PRO A 112 6.04 -28.95 20.45
C PRO A 112 7.40 -28.83 19.74
N ASP A 113 8.01 -29.97 19.41
CA ASP A 113 9.30 -30.01 18.71
C ASP A 113 9.14 -30.10 17.20
N HIS A 114 8.15 -30.86 16.73
CA HIS A 114 7.85 -30.97 15.31
C HIS A 114 6.36 -31.18 15.05
N VAL A 115 5.98 -30.89 13.82
CA VAL A 115 4.63 -31.08 13.27
C VAL A 115 4.72 -32.03 12.08
N VAL A 116 3.74 -32.90 11.94
CA VAL A 116 3.48 -33.66 10.72
C VAL A 116 2.15 -33.23 10.12
N VAL A 117 2.18 -32.72 8.90
CA VAL A 117 1.00 -32.40 8.11
C VAL A 117 0.70 -33.56 7.17
N ARG A 118 -0.54 -34.03 7.15
CA ARG A 118 -0.96 -35.19 6.35
C ARG A 118 -2.18 -34.88 5.49
N ARG A 119 -2.17 -35.42 4.27
CA ARG A 119 -3.37 -35.66 3.47
C ARG A 119 -3.79 -37.13 3.62
N ASP A 120 -2.82 -38.03 3.48
CA ASP A 120 -2.98 -39.48 3.56
C ASP A 120 -1.64 -40.16 3.91
N ALA A 121 -1.61 -41.50 3.93
CA ALA A 121 -0.43 -42.28 4.32
C ALA A 121 0.79 -42.05 3.40
N ASP A 122 0.56 -41.73 2.13
CA ASP A 122 1.58 -41.55 1.10
C ASP A 122 1.87 -40.07 0.80
N ASN A 123 1.16 -39.14 1.45
CA ASN A 123 1.26 -37.70 1.22
C ASN A 123 1.28 -36.95 2.56
N TRP A 124 2.49 -36.75 3.08
CA TRP A 124 2.72 -36.04 4.34
C TRP A 124 4.05 -35.29 4.36
N SER A 125 4.14 -34.28 5.21
CA SER A 125 5.36 -33.48 5.40
C SER A 125 5.60 -33.22 6.88
N ARG A 126 6.85 -33.36 7.32
CA ARG A 126 7.32 -33.08 8.68
C ARG A 126 8.21 -31.85 8.68
N ILE A 127 7.94 -30.95 9.63
CA ILE A 127 8.73 -29.74 9.86
C ILE A 127 8.96 -29.52 11.35
N ALA A 128 10.12 -28.95 11.71
CA ALA A 128 10.42 -28.54 13.07
C ALA A 128 9.59 -27.30 13.47
N VAL A 129 9.23 -27.21 14.75
CA VAL A 129 8.57 -26.02 15.30
C VAL A 129 9.61 -24.95 15.60
N THR A 130 9.31 -23.73 15.17
CA THR A 130 10.12 -22.53 15.41
C THR A 130 9.37 -21.55 16.31
N ASP A 131 10.12 -20.72 17.04
CA ASP A 131 9.53 -19.67 17.86
C ASP A 131 9.25 -18.47 16.97
N TRP A 132 8.02 -17.96 17.02
CA TRP A 132 7.63 -16.82 16.19
C TRP A 132 8.07 -15.49 16.77
N ALA A 133 7.65 -15.22 18.00
CA ALA A 133 7.95 -13.97 18.69
C ALA A 133 8.14 -14.28 20.18
N THR A 134 9.31 -13.90 20.69
CA THR A 134 9.58 -13.87 22.13
C THR A 134 9.48 -12.43 22.61
N PRO A 135 8.73 -12.13 23.69
CA PRO A 135 8.64 -10.78 24.22
C PRO A 135 10.03 -10.20 24.48
N SER A 136 10.32 -9.04 23.90
CA SER A 136 11.59 -8.37 24.16
C SER A 136 11.66 -7.84 25.61
N PRO A 137 12.86 -7.60 26.18
CA PRO A 137 13.00 -7.09 27.54
C PRO A 137 12.31 -5.75 27.77
N ALA A 138 11.84 -5.50 29.00
CA ALA A 138 11.29 -4.19 29.38
C ALA A 138 12.30 -3.05 29.16
N PRO A 139 11.83 -1.82 28.85
CA PRO A 139 12.72 -0.65 28.79
C PRO A 139 13.50 -0.46 30.10
N PRO A 140 14.69 0.16 30.05
CA PRO A 140 15.48 0.39 31.26
C PRO A 140 14.75 1.31 32.26
N PRO A 141 15.05 1.23 33.56
CA PRO A 141 14.47 2.11 34.57
C PRO A 141 14.67 3.59 34.21
N GLY A 142 13.60 4.39 34.29
CA GLY A 142 13.62 5.81 33.94
C GLY A 142 13.32 6.12 32.48
N TYR A 143 13.14 5.11 31.61
CA TYR A 143 12.60 5.32 30.27
C TYR A 143 11.21 5.93 30.35
N ARG A 144 10.99 7.03 29.61
CA ARG A 144 9.73 7.78 29.61
C ARG A 144 8.85 7.33 28.45
N SER A 145 7.61 7.02 28.75
CA SER A 145 6.55 6.63 27.81
C SER A 145 5.19 7.09 28.35
N ASP A 146 4.11 6.71 27.69
CA ASP A 146 2.72 6.98 28.10
C ASP A 146 2.36 8.47 28.09
N PHE A 147 2.65 9.12 26.95
CA PHE A 147 2.43 10.56 26.78
C PHE A 147 1.04 10.92 26.28
N GLN A 148 0.30 9.93 25.78
CA GLN A 148 -1.06 10.12 25.26
C GLN A 148 -2.07 10.02 26.40
N THR A 149 -2.90 11.05 26.59
CA THR A 149 -3.93 11.08 27.64
C THR A 149 -5.36 10.95 27.11
N GLY A 150 -5.53 10.93 25.78
CA GLY A 150 -6.82 10.78 25.11
C GLY A 150 -6.67 10.69 23.61
N TYR A 151 -7.79 10.54 22.91
CA TYR A 151 -7.82 10.71 21.46
C TYR A 151 -7.59 12.18 21.10
N LEU A 152 -6.67 12.40 20.17
CA LEU A 152 -6.34 13.72 19.62
C LEU A 152 -7.00 13.88 18.26
N ASP A 153 -7.65 15.01 18.05
CA ASP A 153 -8.06 15.36 16.70
C ASP A 153 -6.85 15.82 15.86
N PRO A 154 -6.99 15.99 14.54
CA PRO A 154 -5.88 16.41 13.68
C PRO A 154 -5.27 17.78 14.01
N ASP A 155 -6.01 18.70 14.64
CA ASP A 155 -5.50 20.00 15.05
C ASP A 155 -4.65 19.84 16.30
N ASP A 156 -5.14 19.09 17.30
CA ASP A 156 -4.37 18.72 18.49
C ASP A 156 -3.05 18.00 18.11
N ALA A 157 -3.12 17.07 17.15
CA ALA A 157 -1.95 16.34 16.66
C ALA A 157 -0.96 17.27 15.92
N ALA A 158 -1.44 18.24 15.16
CA ALA A 158 -0.60 19.22 14.47
C ALA A 158 0.06 20.20 15.44
N ASP A 159 -0.66 20.63 16.48
CA ASP A 159 -0.13 21.44 17.57
C ASP A 159 0.94 20.67 18.33
N ARG A 160 0.70 19.38 18.62
CA ARG A 160 1.70 18.55 19.29
C ARG A 160 3.00 18.40 18.48
N VAL A 161 2.90 18.26 17.15
CA VAL A 161 4.07 18.29 16.26
C VAL A 161 4.82 19.63 16.35
N ALA A 162 4.10 20.75 16.39
CA ALA A 162 4.70 22.08 16.49
C ALA A 162 5.40 22.28 17.85
N ASP A 163 4.77 21.84 18.93
CA ASP A 163 5.31 21.90 20.28
C ASP A 163 6.58 21.08 20.41
N LEU A 164 6.58 19.82 19.93
CA LEU A 164 7.75 18.95 19.96
C LEU A 164 8.92 19.52 19.16
N ALA A 165 8.67 20.07 17.97
CA ALA A 165 9.70 20.72 17.18
C ALA A 165 10.29 21.95 17.89
N SER A 166 9.47 22.67 18.65
CA SER A 166 9.88 23.87 19.39
C SER A 166 10.58 23.54 20.71
N GLU A 167 10.18 22.47 21.40
CA GLU A 167 10.78 21.97 22.64
C GLU A 167 12.17 21.35 22.37
N PHE A 168 12.35 20.69 21.22
CA PHE A 168 13.57 19.95 20.88
C PHE A 168 14.26 20.41 19.57
N PRO A 169 14.57 21.70 19.37
CA PRO A 169 15.01 22.24 18.08
C PRO A 169 16.35 21.67 17.57
N SER A 170 17.21 21.20 18.49
CA SER A 170 18.50 20.58 18.13
C SER A 170 18.34 19.27 17.35
N ILE A 171 17.26 18.53 17.60
CA ILE A 171 17.02 17.19 17.04
C ILE A 171 15.66 17.04 16.35
N ALA A 172 14.80 18.05 16.38
CA ALA A 172 13.46 18.02 15.78
C ALA A 172 13.18 19.29 14.96
N GLU A 173 12.44 19.15 13.86
CA GLU A 173 11.90 20.27 13.10
C GLU A 173 10.51 19.93 12.55
N ARG A 174 9.64 20.94 12.46
CA ARG A 174 8.34 20.82 11.80
C ARG A 174 8.53 21.04 10.31
N LEU A 175 8.22 20.03 9.51
CA LEU A 175 8.16 20.15 8.05
C LEU A 175 6.74 20.48 7.60
N THR A 176 6.59 21.63 6.97
CA THR A 176 5.36 22.01 6.27
C THR A 176 5.30 21.30 4.92
N LEU A 177 4.31 20.44 4.71
CA LEU A 177 4.12 19.80 3.41
C LEU A 177 3.61 20.86 2.40
N PRO A 178 3.84 20.73 1.09
CA PRO A 178 3.63 21.85 0.16
C PRO A 178 2.19 22.04 -0.36
N MET A 179 1.34 21.01 -0.29
CA MET A 179 -0.02 21.05 -0.84
C MET A 179 -1.04 21.26 0.28
N GLN A 180 -1.89 22.26 0.15
CA GLN A 180 -3.02 22.42 1.07
C GLN A 180 -4.13 21.41 0.76
N THR A 181 -4.71 20.83 1.80
CA THR A 181 -5.93 20.03 1.72
C THR A 181 -7.14 20.91 1.46
N ASP A 182 -8.28 20.31 1.10
CA ASP A 182 -9.51 21.09 0.94
C ASP A 182 -10.01 21.59 2.31
N GLY A 183 -9.67 20.89 3.40
CA GLY A 183 -9.99 21.28 4.77
C GLY A 183 -11.32 20.73 5.27
N TYR A 184 -11.57 20.91 6.57
CA TYR A 184 -12.87 20.66 7.19
C TYR A 184 -13.86 21.78 6.81
N GLN A 185 -14.42 21.69 5.60
CA GLN A 185 -15.38 22.64 5.07
C GLN A 185 -16.18 22.04 3.90
N ARG A 186 -17.37 22.58 3.65
CA ARG A 186 -18.14 22.32 2.43
C ARG A 186 -19.07 23.49 2.12
N ARG A 187 -19.70 23.43 0.96
CA ARG A 187 -20.75 24.37 0.58
C ARG A 187 -22.04 24.04 1.31
N SER A 188 -22.81 25.08 1.60
CA SER A 188 -24.11 24.99 2.24
C SER A 188 -25.14 24.52 1.23
N GLN A 189 -26.07 23.68 1.69
CA GLN A 189 -27.05 23.06 0.82
C GLN A 189 -28.41 22.98 1.48
N MET A 190 -29.44 22.90 0.63
CA MET A 190 -30.82 22.64 1.05
C MET A 190 -31.60 22.03 -0.11
N ILE A 191 -32.54 21.13 0.18
CA ILE A 191 -33.53 20.66 -0.79
C ILE A 191 -34.86 21.35 -0.50
N LEU A 192 -35.43 22.02 -1.49
CA LEU A 192 -36.72 22.71 -1.42
C LEU A 192 -37.75 22.10 -2.38
N GLY A 193 -39.00 22.53 -2.26
CA GLY A 193 -40.09 22.14 -3.16
C GLY A 193 -40.83 20.87 -2.75
N THR A 194 -40.43 20.23 -1.65
CA THR A 194 -41.02 19.00 -1.11
C THR A 194 -41.54 19.16 0.32
N ASP A 195 -40.81 19.90 1.15
CA ASP A 195 -41.11 20.19 2.55
C ASP A 195 -41.19 21.71 2.73
N PRO A 196 -42.20 22.25 3.45
CA PRO A 196 -42.32 23.69 3.68
C PRO A 196 -41.12 24.32 4.40
N ASN A 197 -40.33 23.54 5.15
CA ASN A 197 -39.13 24.00 5.87
C ASN A 197 -37.82 23.59 5.16
N GLY A 198 -37.91 22.95 4.00
CA GLY A 198 -36.77 22.33 3.32
C GLY A 198 -36.27 21.07 4.03
N THR A 199 -35.39 20.31 3.36
CA THR A 199 -34.82 19.08 3.91
C THR A 199 -33.37 18.85 3.50
N LEU A 200 -32.61 18.22 4.39
CA LEU A 200 -31.28 17.69 4.14
C LEU A 200 -31.29 16.17 3.92
N ALA A 201 -32.45 15.52 4.13
CA ALA A 201 -32.63 14.09 3.98
C ALA A 201 -32.93 13.70 2.53
N ALA A 202 -32.86 12.39 2.25
CA ALA A 202 -33.21 11.88 0.94
C ALA A 202 -34.69 12.10 0.66
N VAL A 203 -35.00 12.57 -0.55
CA VAL A 203 -36.37 12.79 -1.00
C VAL A 203 -36.98 11.49 -1.50
N SER A 204 -38.27 11.29 -1.23
CA SER A 204 -39.07 10.15 -1.70
C SER A 204 -39.10 10.06 -3.23
N ALA A 205 -39.35 8.88 -3.78
CA ALA A 205 -39.52 8.72 -5.24
C ALA A 205 -40.68 9.56 -5.80
N ALA A 206 -41.75 9.75 -5.01
CA ALA A 206 -42.92 10.55 -5.40
C ALA A 206 -42.61 12.06 -5.45
N ASP A 207 -41.71 12.52 -4.59
CA ASP A 207 -41.36 13.94 -4.47
C ASP A 207 -40.10 14.32 -5.25
N ALA A 208 -39.36 13.35 -5.77
CA ALA A 208 -38.14 13.59 -6.56
C ALA A 208 -38.37 14.54 -7.75
N ALA A 209 -39.55 14.50 -8.37
CA ALA A 209 -39.86 15.33 -9.53
C ALA A 209 -40.10 16.82 -9.21
N ARG A 210 -40.39 17.14 -7.94
CA ARG A 210 -40.64 18.52 -7.48
C ARG A 210 -39.50 19.09 -6.62
N ALA A 211 -38.47 18.29 -6.34
CA ALA A 211 -37.33 18.69 -5.53
C ALA A 211 -36.34 19.60 -6.29
N VAL A 212 -35.97 20.71 -5.66
CA VAL A 212 -34.94 21.65 -6.11
C VAL A 212 -33.78 21.59 -5.11
N VAL A 213 -32.61 21.16 -5.58
CA VAL A 213 -31.39 21.10 -4.78
C VAL A 213 -30.65 22.42 -4.94
N LEU A 214 -30.43 23.12 -3.84
CA LEU A 214 -29.65 24.35 -3.80
C LEU A 214 -28.28 24.06 -3.19
N THR A 215 -27.25 24.67 -3.77
CA THR A 215 -25.89 24.65 -3.25
C THR A 215 -25.33 26.05 -3.31
N SER A 216 -24.86 26.58 -2.20
CA SER A 216 -24.25 27.91 -2.14
C SER A 216 -22.99 27.99 -3.01
N VAL A 217 -22.70 29.19 -3.49
CA VAL A 217 -21.44 29.49 -4.21
C VAL A 217 -20.28 29.56 -3.21
N ALA A 218 -20.49 30.25 -2.09
CA ALA A 218 -19.58 30.31 -0.96
C ALA A 218 -19.61 29.02 -0.13
N VAL A 219 -18.51 28.70 0.55
CA VAL A 219 -18.49 27.67 1.61
C VAL A 219 -19.21 28.19 2.86
N GLY A 220 -19.72 27.29 3.70
CA GLY A 220 -20.64 27.65 4.79
C GLY A 220 -20.14 28.79 5.66
N GLN A 221 -18.96 28.62 6.24
CA GLN A 221 -18.33 29.62 7.12
C GLN A 221 -17.94 30.93 6.43
N SER A 222 -17.99 31.01 5.10
CA SER A 222 -17.61 32.19 4.30
C SER A 222 -18.84 32.84 3.64
N GLY A 223 -20.00 32.74 4.29
CA GLY A 223 -21.26 33.32 3.83
C GLY A 223 -22.19 32.34 3.12
N GLY A 224 -21.83 31.06 3.02
CA GLY A 224 -22.73 30.04 2.47
C GLY A 224 -23.94 29.77 3.37
N ASP A 225 -23.73 29.79 4.69
CA ASP A 225 -24.78 29.57 5.69
C ASP A 225 -25.67 30.81 5.91
N ASP A 226 -25.22 31.99 5.45
CA ASP A 226 -26.00 33.24 5.48
C ASP A 226 -27.09 33.26 4.38
N VAL A 227 -26.97 32.40 3.37
CA VAL A 227 -27.90 32.34 2.25
C VAL A 227 -29.23 31.71 2.68
N SER A 228 -30.34 32.39 2.41
CA SER A 228 -31.67 31.87 2.65
C SER A 228 -32.57 31.99 1.42
N VAL A 229 -33.43 31.01 1.20
CA VAL A 229 -34.32 30.97 0.03
C VAL A 229 -35.76 30.73 0.45
N ARG A 230 -36.69 31.48 -0.16
CA ARG A 230 -38.13 31.31 0.00
C ARG A 230 -38.79 31.00 -1.34
N LEU A 231 -39.58 29.92 -1.39
CA LEU A 231 -40.50 29.65 -2.49
C LEU A 231 -41.88 30.20 -2.12
N LEU A 232 -42.18 31.42 -2.58
CA LEU A 232 -43.38 32.16 -2.22
C LEU A 232 -44.56 31.79 -3.13
N HIS A 233 -45.70 31.43 -2.55
CA HIS A 233 -46.99 31.41 -3.24
C HIS A 233 -47.60 32.83 -3.21
N PRO A 234 -47.69 33.55 -4.34
CA PRO A 234 -48.13 34.95 -4.35
C PRO A 234 -49.64 35.16 -4.11
N ALA A 235 -50.44 34.09 -4.07
CA ALA A 235 -51.91 34.09 -3.94
C ALA A 235 -52.71 34.89 -4.98
N ALA A 236 -52.06 35.64 -5.88
CA ALA A 236 -52.69 36.28 -7.03
C ALA A 236 -52.95 35.26 -8.15
N ALA A 237 -54.02 35.45 -8.93
CA ALA A 237 -54.29 34.68 -10.14
C ALA A 237 -53.34 35.09 -11.27
N ASN A 238 -52.92 34.13 -12.10
CA ASN A 238 -52.03 34.32 -13.25
C ASN A 238 -50.71 35.04 -12.91
N ALA A 239 -50.18 34.84 -11.70
CA ALA A 239 -48.92 35.45 -11.30
C ALA A 239 -47.76 34.84 -12.12
N PRO A 240 -46.80 35.64 -12.62
CA PRO A 240 -45.64 35.12 -13.32
C PRO A 240 -44.58 34.58 -12.35
N LEU A 241 -43.82 33.58 -12.81
CA LEU A 241 -42.64 33.09 -12.09
C LEU A 241 -41.53 34.17 -12.14
N SER A 242 -41.03 34.58 -10.98
CA SER A 242 -39.98 35.59 -10.86
C SER A 242 -39.06 35.34 -9.67
N VAL A 243 -37.88 35.97 -9.69
CA VAL A 243 -36.90 35.89 -8.60
C VAL A 243 -36.40 37.29 -8.24
N SER A 244 -36.27 37.54 -6.94
CA SER A 244 -35.64 38.73 -6.39
C SER A 244 -34.65 38.35 -5.29
N THR A 245 -33.67 39.22 -5.06
CA THR A 245 -32.60 39.02 -4.08
C THR A 245 -32.43 40.30 -3.26
N ALA A 246 -32.36 40.18 -1.93
CA ALA A 246 -32.08 41.28 -1.01
C ALA A 246 -30.99 40.82 -0.04
N GLY A 247 -29.75 41.30 -0.24
CA GLY A 247 -28.58 40.69 0.41
C GLY A 247 -28.49 39.21 0.06
N ASP A 248 -28.36 38.36 1.08
CA ASP A 248 -28.26 36.89 0.95
C ASP A 248 -29.62 36.17 0.95
N ALA A 249 -30.72 36.93 0.96
CA ALA A 249 -32.08 36.40 0.92
C ALA A 249 -32.64 36.36 -0.51
N ILE A 250 -32.98 35.16 -1.00
CA ILE A 250 -33.57 34.93 -2.33
C ILE A 250 -35.07 34.63 -2.19
N THR A 251 -35.92 35.42 -2.83
CA THR A 251 -37.35 35.10 -2.97
C THR A 251 -37.64 34.65 -4.39
N VAL A 252 -38.12 33.42 -4.55
CA VAL A 252 -38.72 32.94 -5.80
C VAL A 252 -40.24 33.05 -5.66
N SER A 253 -40.85 34.00 -6.38
CA SER A 253 -42.31 34.09 -6.46
C SER A 253 -42.80 33.10 -7.52
N LEU A 254 -43.51 32.06 -7.08
CA LEU A 254 -43.97 30.98 -7.95
C LEU A 254 -45.11 31.44 -8.86
N ALA A 255 -45.10 30.98 -10.12
CA ALA A 255 -46.22 31.18 -11.03
C ALA A 255 -47.49 30.49 -10.55
N THR A 256 -48.64 31.11 -10.84
CA THR A 256 -49.96 30.58 -10.56
C THR A 256 -50.86 30.55 -11.80
N ASP A 257 -51.86 29.66 -11.81
CA ASP A 257 -52.90 29.66 -12.83
C ASP A 257 -54.00 30.70 -12.55
N GLY A 258 -55.08 30.69 -13.35
CA GLY A 258 -56.21 31.60 -13.19
C GLY A 258 -57.00 31.42 -11.88
N ALA A 259 -56.86 30.28 -11.20
CA ALA A 259 -57.44 30.04 -9.88
C ALA A 259 -56.47 30.38 -8.73
N GLY A 260 -55.25 30.84 -9.05
CA GLY A 260 -54.21 31.12 -8.06
C GLY A 260 -53.47 29.88 -7.58
N ALA A 261 -53.66 28.70 -8.18
CA ALA A 261 -52.92 27.49 -7.82
C ALA A 261 -51.51 27.54 -8.41
N VAL A 262 -50.50 27.09 -7.65
CA VAL A 262 -49.10 27.08 -8.08
C VAL A 262 -48.90 26.15 -9.28
N THR A 263 -48.20 26.62 -10.30
CA THR A 263 -47.90 25.87 -11.53
C THR A 263 -46.42 25.71 -11.82
N SER A 264 -45.55 26.36 -11.04
CA SER A 264 -44.09 26.31 -11.25
C SER A 264 -43.52 24.92 -10.99
N THR A 265 -42.79 24.39 -11.97
CA THR A 265 -42.09 23.12 -11.84
C THR A 265 -40.68 23.29 -11.27
N ALA A 266 -40.11 22.22 -10.71
CA ALA A 266 -38.74 22.24 -10.20
C ALA A 266 -37.71 22.62 -11.28
N ALA A 267 -37.95 22.21 -12.53
CA ALA A 267 -37.12 22.58 -13.68
C ALA A 267 -37.18 24.08 -13.99
N GLN A 268 -38.37 24.68 -13.94
CA GLN A 268 -38.55 26.11 -14.17
C GLN A 268 -37.88 26.94 -13.05
N VAL A 269 -38.07 26.55 -11.79
CA VAL A 269 -37.43 27.21 -10.64
C VAL A 269 -35.90 27.09 -10.72
N THR A 270 -35.38 25.90 -11.02
CA THR A 270 -33.95 25.66 -11.21
C THR A 270 -33.38 26.53 -12.34
N GLY A 271 -34.07 26.57 -13.48
CA GLY A 271 -33.66 27.38 -14.63
C GLY A 271 -33.64 28.87 -14.32
N LEU A 272 -34.65 29.37 -13.63
CA LEU A 272 -34.75 30.78 -13.23
C LEU A 272 -33.64 31.18 -12.26
N LEU A 273 -33.39 30.39 -11.22
CA LEU A 273 -32.34 30.66 -10.22
C LEU A 273 -30.97 30.74 -10.88
N ASN A 274 -30.65 29.81 -11.79
CA ASN A 274 -29.37 29.78 -12.48
C ASN A 274 -29.23 30.87 -13.56
N ALA A 275 -30.35 31.38 -14.11
CA ALA A 275 -30.34 32.43 -15.13
C ALA A 275 -30.31 33.85 -14.54
N SER A 276 -30.76 34.02 -13.29
CA SER A 276 -30.73 35.31 -12.60
C SER A 276 -29.33 35.61 -12.09
N GLY A 277 -28.70 36.69 -12.60
CA GLY A 277 -27.35 37.06 -12.21
C GLY A 277 -27.16 37.30 -10.71
N SER A 278 -28.17 37.82 -10.02
CA SER A 278 -28.09 38.06 -8.57
C SER A 278 -28.32 36.79 -7.74
N ALA A 279 -29.20 35.88 -8.16
CA ALA A 279 -29.39 34.60 -7.47
C ALA A 279 -28.23 33.63 -7.75
N ALA A 280 -27.76 33.56 -8.99
CA ALA A 280 -26.64 32.73 -9.41
C ALA A 280 -25.29 33.15 -8.79
N ALA A 281 -25.20 34.38 -8.26
CA ALA A 281 -24.06 34.83 -7.48
C ALA A 281 -24.02 34.19 -6.07
N LEU A 282 -25.18 33.77 -5.55
CA LEU A 282 -25.32 33.20 -4.20
C LEU A 282 -25.46 31.68 -4.22
N VAL A 283 -26.22 31.13 -5.18
CA VAL A 283 -26.51 29.68 -5.27
C VAL A 283 -26.40 29.16 -6.69
N SER A 284 -26.04 27.88 -6.81
CA SER A 284 -26.38 27.05 -7.96
C SER A 284 -27.56 26.15 -7.61
N ALA A 285 -28.53 26.05 -8.52
CA ALA A 285 -29.68 25.16 -8.40
C ALA A 285 -29.55 23.95 -9.33
N ALA A 286 -30.05 22.79 -8.90
CA ALA A 286 -30.16 21.59 -9.71
C ALA A 286 -31.47 20.85 -9.42
N THR A 287 -31.97 20.12 -10.40
CA THR A 287 -33.02 19.12 -10.16
C THR A 287 -32.44 17.91 -9.41
N TYR A 288 -33.27 17.25 -8.61
CA TYR A 288 -32.81 16.16 -7.76
C TYR A 288 -32.35 14.93 -8.57
N ARG A 289 -31.08 14.54 -8.41
CA ARG A 289 -30.46 13.30 -8.94
C ARG A 289 -30.79 12.99 -10.41
N GLY A 290 -30.74 14.00 -11.27
CA GLY A 290 -30.92 13.85 -12.71
C GLY A 290 -32.37 13.71 -13.13
N ASN A 291 -33.32 13.89 -12.21
CA ASN A 291 -34.74 14.01 -12.52
C ASN A 291 -34.98 15.20 -13.48
N ALA A 292 -35.95 15.05 -14.38
CA ALA A 292 -36.33 16.10 -15.31
C ALA A 292 -36.94 17.33 -14.64
N GLY A 293 -37.41 17.23 -13.38
CA GLY A 293 -37.95 18.34 -12.61
C GLY A 293 -39.36 18.77 -13.03
N ALA A 294 -40.18 17.85 -13.54
CA ALA A 294 -41.52 18.15 -14.08
C ALA A 294 -42.60 18.34 -13.00
N GLY A 295 -42.32 18.00 -11.74
CA GLY A 295 -43.26 18.14 -10.63
C GLY A 295 -43.39 19.60 -10.19
N ILE A 296 -44.61 19.99 -9.80
CA ILE A 296 -44.91 21.31 -9.23
C ILE A 296 -44.29 21.40 -7.84
N VAL A 297 -43.51 22.47 -7.60
CA VAL A 297 -42.85 22.69 -6.30
C VAL A 297 -43.85 23.08 -5.22
N ALA A 298 -43.65 22.58 -4.00
CA ALA A 298 -44.35 23.08 -2.83
C ALA A 298 -43.76 24.44 -2.36
N PRO A 299 -44.59 25.42 -2.00
CA PRO A 299 -44.13 26.65 -1.35
C PRO A 299 -43.44 26.37 -0.01
N THR A 300 -42.54 27.25 0.41
CA THR A 300 -41.94 27.21 1.75
C THR A 300 -42.78 28.03 2.74
N SER A 301 -42.73 27.68 4.03
CA SER A 301 -43.40 28.42 5.12
C SER A 301 -42.80 29.82 5.34
N GLY A 302 -41.53 29.99 4.96
CA GLY A 302 -40.77 31.23 5.07
C GLY A 302 -39.44 31.14 4.33
N PHE A 303 -38.47 31.94 4.76
CA PHE A 303 -37.07 31.78 4.33
C PHE A 303 -36.46 30.55 4.98
N VAL A 304 -35.86 29.70 4.15
CA VAL A 304 -35.12 28.51 4.59
C VAL A 304 -33.64 28.80 4.38
N ALA A 305 -32.87 28.81 5.48
CA ALA A 305 -31.42 28.95 5.42
C ALA A 305 -30.78 27.69 4.80
N LEU A 306 -29.77 27.87 3.96
CA LEU A 306 -28.87 26.80 3.57
C LEU A 306 -27.94 26.50 4.76
N THR A 307 -27.44 25.27 4.82
CA THR A 307 -26.46 24.90 5.85
C THR A 307 -25.41 23.95 5.30
N ASP A 308 -24.16 24.15 5.70
CA ASP A 308 -23.11 23.16 5.50
C ASP A 308 -23.25 21.98 6.46
N ALA A 309 -24.04 22.08 7.53
CA ALA A 309 -24.29 21.06 8.53
C ALA A 309 -23.02 20.38 9.08
N LEU A 310 -21.98 21.18 9.35
CA LEU A 310 -20.75 20.73 10.02
C LEU A 310 -20.74 21.20 11.48
N HIS A 311 -20.48 20.28 12.41
CA HIS A 311 -20.79 20.47 13.83
C HIS A 311 -19.57 20.68 14.76
N ALA A 312 -18.36 20.78 14.21
CA ALA A 312 -17.17 21.03 15.04
C ALA A 312 -17.29 22.35 15.81
N PRO A 313 -16.72 22.44 17.03
CA PRO A 313 -16.70 23.68 17.80
C PRO A 313 -15.90 24.77 17.09
N ALA A 314 -16.15 26.04 17.45
CA ALA A 314 -15.51 27.20 16.82
C ALA A 314 -13.97 27.23 16.96
N THR A 315 -13.41 26.44 17.89
CA THR A 315 -11.97 26.26 18.07
C THR A 315 -11.33 25.47 16.92
N VAL A 316 -12.10 24.61 16.24
CA VAL A 316 -11.61 23.83 15.09
C VAL A 316 -11.61 24.71 13.86
N ALA A 317 -10.43 24.92 13.28
CA ALA A 317 -10.31 25.79 12.12
C ALA A 317 -11.14 25.27 10.93
N ARG A 318 -11.70 26.18 10.15
CA ARG A 318 -12.38 25.86 8.88
C ARG A 318 -11.51 26.33 7.74
N GLY A 319 -11.67 25.75 6.55
CA GLY A 319 -10.89 26.16 5.38
C GLY A 319 -9.71 25.24 5.05
N PRO A 320 -9.01 25.50 3.94
CA PRO A 320 -7.87 24.71 3.49
C PRO A 320 -6.79 24.58 4.56
N ARG A 321 -6.23 23.38 4.74
CA ARG A 321 -5.25 23.12 5.80
C ARG A 321 -3.92 22.68 5.24
N GLN A 322 -2.86 23.02 5.98
CA GLN A 322 -1.53 22.58 5.64
C GLN A 322 -1.14 21.38 6.51
N MET A 323 -0.87 20.25 5.87
CA MET A 323 -0.33 19.08 6.57
C MET A 323 1.10 19.34 7.04
N ALA A 324 1.47 18.71 8.16
CA ALA A 324 2.81 18.77 8.72
C ALA A 324 3.35 17.37 8.98
N ALA A 325 4.68 17.25 8.89
CA ALA A 325 5.44 16.13 9.42
C ALA A 325 6.38 16.64 10.52
N LEU A 326 6.66 15.80 11.50
CA LEU A 326 7.77 16.01 12.43
C LEU A 326 9.00 15.29 11.86
N ARG A 327 10.12 15.99 11.70
CA ARG A 327 11.39 15.39 11.30
C ARG A 327 12.33 15.35 12.50
N ILE A 328 12.79 14.16 12.87
CA ILE A 328 13.63 13.89 14.04
C ILE A 328 14.97 13.32 13.58
N GLY A 329 16.07 13.86 14.08
CA GLY A 329 17.42 13.34 13.83
C GLY A 329 18.50 14.30 14.33
N GLY A 330 19.60 13.74 14.86
CA GLY A 330 20.80 14.51 15.20
C GLY A 330 21.50 15.10 13.98
N VAL A 331 21.37 14.44 12.82
CA VAL A 331 21.88 14.91 11.52
C VAL A 331 20.76 14.82 10.47
N ARG A 332 20.34 15.97 9.94
CA ARG A 332 19.16 16.14 9.05
C ARG A 332 19.52 16.70 7.67
N ASP A 333 20.68 16.31 7.13
CA ASP A 333 21.17 16.73 5.80
C ASP A 333 20.90 15.71 4.68
N GLY A 334 20.26 14.59 5.01
CA GLY A 334 19.99 13.49 4.09
C GLY A 334 21.12 12.45 3.96
N SER A 335 22.21 12.58 4.72
CA SER A 335 23.30 11.59 4.73
C SER A 335 22.95 10.31 5.49
N ARG A 336 22.02 10.40 6.44
CA ARG A 336 21.53 9.27 7.25
C ARG A 336 20.36 8.57 6.56
N PRO A 337 20.24 7.23 6.69
CA PRO A 337 19.04 6.53 6.24
C PRO A 337 17.79 7.10 6.90
N GLY A 338 16.79 7.36 6.06
CA GLY A 338 15.53 7.92 6.47
C GLY A 338 14.48 6.87 6.76
N VAL A 339 13.62 7.13 7.74
CA VAL A 339 12.47 6.30 8.08
C VAL A 339 11.20 7.13 8.03
N LEU A 340 10.24 6.75 7.20
CA LEU A 340 8.94 7.41 7.10
C LEU A 340 7.89 6.64 7.89
N VAL A 341 7.28 7.26 8.89
CA VAL A 341 6.11 6.75 9.62
C VAL A 341 4.91 7.60 9.24
N THR A 342 3.86 6.98 8.71
CA THR A 342 2.60 7.66 8.38
C THR A 342 1.45 7.04 9.14
N ALA A 343 0.53 7.87 9.63
CA ALA A 343 -0.68 7.45 10.32
C ALA A 343 -1.90 8.27 9.86
N GLY A 344 -3.10 7.85 10.27
CA GLY A 344 -4.33 8.61 10.05
C GLY A 344 -4.77 8.69 8.58
N PHE A 345 -4.62 7.60 7.81
CA PHE A 345 -5.15 7.51 6.44
C PHE A 345 -6.68 7.41 6.42
N GLY A 346 -7.24 6.51 7.23
CA GLY A 346 -8.67 6.47 7.49
C GLY A 346 -9.02 7.53 8.53
N GLY A 347 -9.99 8.40 8.23
CA GLY A 347 -10.47 9.40 9.20
C GLY A 347 -11.01 8.78 10.51
N ASP A 348 -11.43 7.51 10.46
CA ASP A 348 -11.94 6.73 11.59
C ASP A 348 -10.86 5.92 12.32
N GLU A 349 -9.60 5.98 11.91
CA GLU A 349 -8.48 5.22 12.50
C GLU A 349 -7.80 5.99 13.64
N ARG A 350 -8.58 6.39 14.65
CA ARG A 350 -8.17 7.37 15.69
C ARG A 350 -7.02 6.93 16.60
N VAL A 351 -6.72 5.63 16.68
CA VAL A 351 -5.56 5.13 17.44
C VAL A 351 -4.24 5.35 16.70
N THR A 352 -4.25 5.41 15.37
CA THR A 352 -3.00 5.44 14.58
C THR A 352 -2.18 6.72 14.78
N PRO A 353 -2.76 7.94 14.88
CA PRO A 353 -1.98 9.13 15.18
C PRO A 353 -1.33 9.08 16.56
N LEU A 354 -1.98 8.43 17.54
CA LEU A 354 -1.45 8.28 18.89
C LEU A 354 -0.20 7.41 18.92
N VAL A 355 -0.17 6.32 18.13
CA VAL A 355 1.01 5.45 17.98
C VAL A 355 2.19 6.24 17.41
N ALA A 356 1.94 7.04 16.35
CA ALA A 356 2.96 7.85 15.70
C ALA A 356 3.50 8.97 16.62
N LEU A 357 2.61 9.62 17.38
CA LEU A 357 3.00 10.66 18.33
C LEU A 357 3.69 10.06 19.57
N GLU A 358 3.24 8.93 20.09
CA GLU A 358 3.92 8.23 21.19
C GLU A 358 5.36 7.87 20.81
N LEU A 359 5.59 7.38 19.58
CA LEU A 359 6.94 7.17 19.06
C LEU A 359 7.76 8.47 19.08
N ALA A 360 7.20 9.57 18.55
CA ALA A 360 7.89 10.86 18.52
C ALA A 360 8.31 11.33 19.92
N GLU A 361 7.40 11.25 20.89
CA GLU A 361 7.64 11.63 22.27
C GLU A 361 8.75 10.80 22.91
N ARG A 362 8.69 9.48 22.74
CA ARG A 362 9.68 8.56 23.29
C ARG A 362 11.07 8.84 22.72
N LEU A 363 11.17 9.13 21.42
CA LEU A 363 12.44 9.49 20.79
C LEU A 363 13.02 10.79 21.37
N LEU A 364 12.20 11.82 21.50
CA LEU A 364 12.66 13.15 21.92
C LEU A 364 12.92 13.25 23.42
N ARG A 365 12.03 12.68 24.24
CA ARG A 365 12.08 12.81 25.71
C ARG A 365 13.08 11.87 26.37
N ASN A 366 13.55 10.85 25.66
CA ASN A 366 14.62 9.96 26.11
C ASN A 366 15.96 10.22 25.41
N TYR A 367 16.04 11.19 24.50
CA TYR A 367 17.30 11.58 23.87
C TYR A 367 18.27 12.16 24.91
N GLY A 368 19.49 11.65 24.95
CA GLY A 368 20.52 12.02 25.91
C GLY A 368 20.40 11.34 27.28
N THR A 369 19.30 10.62 27.57
CA THR A 369 19.12 9.87 28.82
C THR A 369 19.08 8.36 28.61
N ASP A 370 18.54 7.89 27.48
CA ASP A 370 18.55 6.50 27.06
C ASP A 370 19.54 6.29 25.90
N ALA A 371 20.47 5.34 26.07
CA ALA A 371 21.56 5.13 25.12
C ALA A 371 21.06 4.56 23.78
N GLU A 372 20.07 3.67 23.80
CA GLU A 372 19.49 3.07 22.60
C GLU A 372 18.76 4.14 21.78
N THR A 373 17.88 4.92 22.42
CA THR A 373 17.15 6.03 21.81
C THR A 373 18.09 7.09 21.24
N THR A 374 19.12 7.49 22.00
CA THR A 374 20.11 8.47 21.54
C THR A 374 20.79 7.99 20.26
N ALA A 375 21.21 6.73 20.23
CA ALA A 375 21.86 6.17 19.06
C ALA A 375 20.91 6.01 17.86
N LEU A 376 19.61 5.76 18.06
CA LEU A 376 18.62 5.79 16.98
C LEU A 376 18.48 7.21 16.38
N VAL A 377 18.33 8.23 17.23
CA VAL A 377 18.17 9.62 16.77
C VAL A 377 19.44 10.15 16.09
N ASP A 378 20.63 9.76 16.55
CA ASP A 378 21.90 10.20 15.95
C ASP A 378 22.19 9.50 14.60
N ALA A 379 21.70 8.28 14.41
CA ALA A 379 21.97 7.46 13.23
C ALA A 379 20.95 7.62 12.08
N LEU A 380 19.76 8.16 12.35
CA LEU A 380 18.62 8.15 11.43
C LEU A 380 18.06 9.54 11.13
N ASP A 381 17.33 9.64 10.02
CA ASP A 381 16.51 10.80 9.63
C ASP A 381 15.01 10.41 9.60
N ILE A 382 14.29 10.66 10.69
CA ILE A 382 12.97 10.07 10.95
C ILE A 382 11.89 11.09 10.60
N PHE A 383 10.93 10.70 9.77
CA PHE A 383 9.80 11.54 9.33
C PHE A 383 8.49 10.96 9.86
N ILE A 384 7.75 11.71 10.66
CA ILE A 384 6.48 11.26 11.27
C ILE A 384 5.34 12.14 10.76
N VAL A 385 4.37 11.54 10.06
CA VAL A 385 3.13 12.17 9.61
C VAL A 385 1.97 11.60 10.42
N PRO A 386 1.51 12.29 11.49
CA PRO A 386 0.48 11.72 12.37
C PRO A 386 -0.93 11.73 11.74
N ALA A 387 -1.18 12.62 10.77
CA ALA A 387 -2.48 12.75 10.11
C ALA A 387 -2.33 12.86 8.58
N ALA A 388 -2.40 11.72 7.90
CA ALA A 388 -2.38 11.66 6.43
C ALA A 388 -3.71 12.16 5.80
N ASN A 389 -4.82 12.11 6.54
CA ASN A 389 -6.15 12.57 6.11
C ASN A 389 -6.79 13.44 7.21
N PRO A 390 -6.30 14.68 7.45
CA PRO A 390 -6.79 15.53 8.53
C PRO A 390 -8.26 15.94 8.32
N ASP A 391 -8.67 16.18 7.08
CA ASP A 391 -10.03 16.62 6.76
C ASP A 391 -11.07 15.54 7.12
N GLY A 392 -10.80 14.29 6.69
CA GLY A 392 -11.66 13.15 7.00
C GLY A 392 -11.67 12.81 8.49
N ALA A 393 -10.54 12.97 9.18
CA ALA A 393 -10.44 12.72 10.61
C ALA A 393 -11.26 13.74 11.42
N LEU A 394 -11.18 15.05 11.13
CA LEU A 394 -12.03 16.05 11.77
C LEU A 394 -13.52 15.74 11.58
N TYR A 395 -13.91 15.35 10.36
CA TYR A 395 -15.29 14.90 10.10
C TYR A 395 -15.66 13.62 10.86
N SER A 396 -14.72 12.70 11.10
CA SER A 396 -14.95 11.57 11.99
C SER A 396 -15.25 12.03 13.42
N PHE A 397 -14.44 12.94 13.97
CA PHE A 397 -14.59 13.44 15.33
C PHE A 397 -15.93 14.12 15.57
N TYR A 398 -16.36 14.98 14.65
CA TYR A 398 -17.45 15.92 14.91
C TYR A 398 -18.77 15.60 14.21
N ASP A 399 -18.79 14.77 13.16
CA ASP A 399 -20.00 14.55 12.36
C ASP A 399 -20.34 13.08 12.10
N SER A 400 -19.36 12.25 11.77
CA SER A 400 -19.61 10.87 11.35
C SER A 400 -18.45 9.95 11.72
N THR A 401 -18.58 9.26 12.84
CA THR A 401 -17.53 8.39 13.41
C THR A 401 -16.94 7.40 12.41
N GLY A 402 -17.72 6.88 11.46
CA GLY A 402 -17.29 5.94 10.42
C GLY A 402 -16.64 6.57 9.17
N GLN A 403 -16.36 7.88 9.16
CA GLN A 403 -15.75 8.53 8.00
C GLN A 403 -14.31 8.06 7.78
N ARG A 404 -14.09 7.31 6.69
CA ARG A 404 -12.74 6.91 6.25
C ARG A 404 -12.07 7.90 5.31
N ARG A 405 -12.86 8.44 4.37
CA ARG A 405 -12.37 9.22 3.23
C ARG A 405 -12.05 10.65 3.65
N ASN A 406 -11.38 11.43 2.79
CA ASN A 406 -11.38 12.88 2.97
C ASN A 406 -12.77 13.48 2.70
N MET A 407 -12.91 14.81 2.65
CA MET A 407 -14.24 15.46 2.48
C MET A 407 -14.56 15.87 1.04
N ARG A 408 -13.63 15.69 0.10
CA ARG A 408 -13.75 16.24 -1.26
C ARG A 408 -14.77 15.46 -2.10
N SER A 409 -15.83 16.15 -2.54
CA SER A 409 -16.79 15.55 -3.47
C SER A 409 -16.29 15.58 -4.91
N HIS A 410 -16.32 14.43 -5.57
CA HIS A 410 -16.08 14.27 -7.02
C HIS A 410 -17.29 13.69 -7.74
N CYS A 411 -18.47 13.73 -7.12
CA CYS A 411 -19.68 13.24 -7.77
C CYS A 411 -20.07 14.12 -8.97
N ALA A 412 -20.59 13.48 -10.02
CA ALA A 412 -20.99 14.19 -11.23
C ALA A 412 -22.18 15.14 -10.93
N PRO A 413 -22.24 16.33 -11.56
CA PRO A 413 -23.39 17.21 -11.45
C PRO A 413 -24.70 16.49 -11.83
N GLY A 414 -25.75 16.71 -11.04
CA GLY A 414 -27.02 16.00 -11.18
C GLY A 414 -26.97 14.54 -10.69
N GLY A 415 -25.86 14.09 -10.11
CA GLY A 415 -25.77 12.80 -9.43
C GLY A 415 -26.05 12.94 -7.93
N LEU A 416 -25.31 12.17 -7.12
CA LEU A 416 -25.36 12.19 -5.65
C LEU A 416 -24.60 13.41 -5.07
N THR A 417 -24.94 14.61 -5.55
CA THR A 417 -24.37 15.89 -5.10
C THR A 417 -25.32 16.65 -4.16
N ASP A 418 -26.44 16.05 -3.77
CA ASP A 418 -27.42 16.60 -2.83
C ASP A 418 -27.01 16.39 -1.36
N PRO A 419 -27.57 17.17 -0.41
CA PRO A 419 -27.17 17.10 0.99
C PRO A 419 -27.40 15.74 1.65
N ALA A 420 -28.30 14.89 1.14
CA ALA A 420 -28.50 13.57 1.72
C ALA A 420 -27.33 12.60 1.43
N ALA A 421 -26.53 12.87 0.40
CA ALA A 421 -25.35 12.07 0.03
C ALA A 421 -24.05 12.60 0.64
N ARG A 422 -24.05 13.76 1.32
CA ARG A 422 -22.84 14.48 1.73
C ARG A 422 -21.90 13.70 2.65
N GLY A 423 -22.45 12.81 3.47
CA GLY A 423 -21.66 11.94 4.35
C GLY A 423 -20.92 10.82 3.60
N GLN A 424 -21.24 10.58 2.34
CA GLN A 424 -20.62 9.54 1.51
C GLN A 424 -19.51 10.10 0.61
N TRP A 425 -19.35 11.42 0.53
CA TRP A 425 -18.31 12.03 -0.30
C TRP A 425 -16.91 11.78 0.25
N GLY A 426 -15.92 12.06 -0.60
CA GLY A 426 -14.51 11.89 -0.28
C GLY A 426 -13.83 10.84 -1.12
N VAL A 427 -12.50 10.90 -1.11
CA VAL A 427 -11.60 9.89 -1.67
C VAL A 427 -10.96 9.11 -0.52
N ALA A 428 -10.84 7.79 -0.69
CA ALA A 428 -10.03 6.96 0.16
C ALA A 428 -8.55 7.22 -0.18
N ILE A 429 -7.85 7.97 0.68
CA ILE A 429 -6.47 8.41 0.43
C ILE A 429 -5.53 7.22 0.19
N ASP A 430 -5.80 6.11 0.86
CA ASP A 430 -5.08 4.84 0.73
C ASP A 430 -5.48 3.98 -0.49
N ARG A 431 -6.25 4.55 -1.41
CA ARG A 431 -6.56 4.02 -2.74
C ARG A 431 -6.17 4.98 -3.88
N ASN A 432 -5.57 6.13 -3.55
CA ASN A 432 -5.31 7.21 -4.50
C ASN A 432 -3.86 7.25 -5.04
N PHE A 433 -2.97 6.36 -4.60
CA PHE A 433 -1.57 6.32 -5.06
C PHE A 433 -1.44 5.83 -6.51
N THR A 434 -0.23 5.98 -7.07
CA THR A 434 0.01 5.87 -8.51
C THR A 434 0.42 4.47 -8.94
N VAL A 435 1.00 3.68 -8.04
CA VAL A 435 1.40 2.29 -8.29
C VAL A 435 0.28 1.31 -7.94
N GLY A 436 0.10 0.27 -8.76
CA GLY A 436 -0.86 -0.79 -8.48
C GLY A 436 -2.30 -0.28 -8.42
N SER A 437 -2.59 0.81 -9.15
CA SER A 437 -3.82 1.57 -8.96
C SER A 437 -5.00 0.93 -9.68
N LEU A 438 -6.21 1.38 -9.33
CA LEU A 438 -7.42 1.03 -10.09
C LEU A 438 -7.28 1.40 -11.58
N PHE A 439 -6.58 2.48 -11.90
CA PHE A 439 -6.38 2.96 -13.26
C PHE A 439 -5.41 2.09 -14.08
N ASP A 440 -4.61 1.27 -13.39
CA ASP A 440 -3.74 0.26 -14.00
C ASP A 440 -4.44 -1.09 -14.24
N GLY A 441 -5.64 -1.27 -13.65
CA GLY A 441 -6.47 -2.46 -13.77
C GLY A 441 -6.46 -3.37 -12.54
N PHE A 442 -5.97 -2.88 -11.38
CA PHE A 442 -5.95 -3.64 -10.14
C PHE A 442 -7.26 -3.48 -9.35
N ALA A 443 -7.57 -4.49 -8.53
CA ALA A 443 -8.78 -4.59 -7.72
C ALA A 443 -8.58 -4.05 -6.29
N GLY A 444 -9.66 -3.92 -5.53
CA GLY A 444 -9.60 -3.43 -4.14
C GLY A 444 -9.81 -1.92 -3.99
N ALA A 445 -10.31 -1.26 -5.03
CA ALA A 445 -10.68 0.15 -5.06
C ALA A 445 -11.97 0.32 -5.88
N ALA A 446 -12.62 1.48 -5.76
CA ALA A 446 -13.87 1.78 -6.44
C ALA A 446 -13.78 3.04 -7.32
N THR A 447 -14.65 3.10 -8.34
CA THR A 447 -14.89 4.27 -9.19
C THR A 447 -16.11 5.09 -8.78
N SER A 448 -16.95 4.55 -7.90
CA SER A 448 -18.13 5.27 -7.39
C SER A 448 -17.71 6.34 -6.40
N CYS A 449 -18.12 7.59 -6.64
CA CYS A 449 -17.78 8.75 -5.81
C CYS A 449 -18.35 8.72 -4.37
N THR A 450 -19.23 7.75 -4.07
CA THR A 450 -19.83 7.54 -2.75
C THR A 450 -19.37 6.25 -2.06
N SER A 451 -18.41 5.55 -2.64
CA SER A 451 -17.86 4.33 -2.05
C SER A 451 -16.79 4.66 -1.01
N ASP A 452 -16.77 3.93 0.10
CA ASP A 452 -15.69 3.92 1.08
C ASP A 452 -14.31 3.58 0.49
N LEU A 453 -14.27 2.97 -0.70
CA LEU A 453 -13.06 2.60 -1.41
C LEU A 453 -12.80 3.48 -2.65
N PHE A 454 -13.49 4.62 -2.78
CA PHE A 454 -13.35 5.48 -3.95
C PHE A 454 -11.90 5.94 -4.14
N SER A 455 -11.29 5.57 -5.26
CA SER A 455 -9.89 5.88 -5.59
C SER A 455 -9.66 7.31 -6.07
N GLY A 456 -10.71 8.13 -6.16
CA GLY A 456 -10.65 9.45 -6.78
C GLY A 456 -10.86 9.40 -8.29
N PRO A 457 -10.91 10.56 -8.97
CA PRO A 457 -11.09 10.64 -10.42
C PRO A 457 -9.85 10.24 -11.23
N PHE A 458 -8.66 10.22 -10.62
CA PHE A 458 -7.38 9.81 -11.21
C PHE A 458 -6.31 9.62 -10.11
N GLU A 459 -5.21 8.93 -10.40
CA GLU A 459 -4.05 8.75 -9.52
C GLU A 459 -3.49 10.08 -9.00
N ALA A 460 -3.29 10.17 -7.68
CA ALA A 460 -2.81 11.34 -6.95
C ALA A 460 -3.67 12.58 -7.22
N SER A 461 -5.00 12.41 -7.25
CA SER A 461 -5.94 13.52 -7.34
C SER A 461 -5.97 14.36 -6.08
N GLU A 462 -5.72 13.74 -4.93
CA GLU A 462 -5.87 14.40 -3.64
C GLU A 462 -4.56 15.10 -3.23
N PRO A 463 -4.62 16.32 -2.66
CA PRO A 463 -3.45 17.00 -2.11
C PRO A 463 -2.74 16.19 -1.00
N GLU A 464 -3.49 15.45 -0.19
CA GLU A 464 -3.01 14.57 0.88
C GLU A 464 -2.03 13.52 0.32
N THR A 465 -2.46 12.78 -0.71
CA THR A 465 -1.61 11.80 -1.41
C THR A 465 -0.39 12.47 -2.03
N ARG A 466 -0.55 13.65 -2.65
CA ARG A 466 0.56 14.39 -3.28
C ARG A 466 1.61 14.87 -2.27
N ASN A 467 1.21 15.15 -1.02
CA ASN A 467 2.15 15.49 0.05
C ASN A 467 3.03 14.30 0.44
N LEU A 468 2.46 13.10 0.53
CA LEU A 468 3.23 11.88 0.84
C LEU A 468 4.18 11.49 -0.32
N LEU A 469 3.72 11.62 -1.57
CA LEU A 469 4.58 11.48 -2.76
C LEU A 469 5.71 12.52 -2.78
N TRP A 470 5.43 13.75 -2.32
CA TRP A 470 6.45 14.80 -2.21
C TRP A 470 7.51 14.43 -1.17
N LEU A 471 7.14 13.89 -0.01
CA LEU A 471 8.12 13.41 0.99
C LEU A 471 9.05 12.35 0.39
N LEU A 472 8.49 11.29 -0.20
CA LEU A 472 9.25 10.20 -0.83
C LEU A 472 10.15 10.68 -1.98
N SER A 473 9.76 11.74 -2.69
CA SER A 473 10.54 12.31 -3.79
C SER A 473 11.60 13.31 -3.33
N THR A 474 11.33 14.04 -2.25
CA THR A 474 12.20 15.12 -1.75
C THR A 474 13.30 14.58 -0.86
N PHE A 475 13.02 13.49 -0.13
CA PHE A 475 13.94 12.83 0.79
C PHE A 475 14.28 11.43 0.26
N PRO A 476 15.15 11.31 -0.76
CA PRO A 476 15.52 10.01 -1.35
C PRO A 476 16.38 9.16 -0.39
N ASN A 477 16.79 9.72 0.74
CA ASN A 477 17.42 8.98 1.83
C ASN A 477 16.40 8.15 2.62
N ILE A 478 15.08 8.36 2.47
CA ILE A 478 14.07 7.45 3.02
C ILE A 478 14.28 6.06 2.44
N ARG A 479 14.67 5.11 3.31
CA ARG A 479 14.91 3.69 2.95
C ARG A 479 13.92 2.75 3.62
N PHE A 480 13.28 3.19 4.70
CA PHE A 480 12.26 2.44 5.41
C PHE A 480 10.97 3.24 5.47
N ALA A 481 9.83 2.55 5.39
CA ALA A 481 8.53 3.17 5.62
C ALA A 481 7.59 2.24 6.40
N ALA A 482 6.84 2.83 7.34
CA ALA A 482 5.77 2.17 8.07
C ALA A 482 4.46 2.94 7.86
N ASP A 483 3.52 2.31 7.16
CA ASP A 483 2.15 2.77 7.02
C ASP A 483 1.30 2.21 8.17
N VAL A 484 1.04 3.03 9.19
CA VAL A 484 0.32 2.66 10.42
C VAL A 484 -1.19 2.83 10.22
N ARG A 485 -1.91 1.71 10.30
CA ARG A 485 -3.34 1.57 9.99
C ARG A 485 -4.08 0.93 11.17
N ALA A 486 -5.41 0.90 11.11
CA ALA A 486 -6.24 0.15 12.08
C ALA A 486 -7.47 -0.50 11.40
N SER A 487 -7.93 -1.68 11.81
CA SER A 487 -7.45 -2.55 12.90
C SER A 487 -7.30 -3.99 12.41
N GLY A 488 -6.57 -4.84 13.14
CA GLY A 488 -6.52 -6.27 12.84
C GLY A 488 -5.24 -6.99 13.28
N GLY A 489 -4.18 -6.25 13.64
CA GLY A 489 -2.92 -6.85 14.06
C GLY A 489 -2.11 -7.44 12.90
N THR A 490 -2.13 -6.82 11.73
CA THR A 490 -1.44 -7.32 10.54
C THR A 490 -0.12 -6.58 10.29
N VAL A 491 0.89 -7.28 9.77
CA VAL A 491 2.13 -6.67 9.27
C VAL A 491 2.35 -7.13 7.84
N THR A 492 2.17 -6.23 6.89
CA THR A 492 2.09 -6.58 5.47
C THR A 492 3.14 -5.86 4.64
N TRP A 493 3.56 -6.48 3.55
CA TRP A 493 4.48 -5.91 2.58
C TRP A 493 4.01 -6.15 1.13
N SER A 494 4.66 -5.53 0.15
CA SER A 494 4.27 -5.63 -1.27
C SER A 494 4.40 -7.06 -1.85
N PRO A 495 3.54 -7.52 -2.74
CA PRO A 495 2.50 -6.77 -3.43
C PRO A 495 1.27 -6.55 -2.57
N GLY A 496 0.71 -5.34 -2.65
CA GLY A 496 -0.57 -4.99 -2.05
C GLY A 496 -1.75 -5.11 -3.01
N ALA A 497 -1.53 -5.27 -4.31
CA ALA A 497 -2.61 -5.30 -5.30
C ALA A 497 -2.49 -6.43 -6.34
N TYR A 498 -3.64 -6.96 -6.76
CA TYR A 498 -3.79 -7.86 -7.92
C TYR A 498 -4.95 -7.47 -8.83
N ALA A 499 -4.86 -7.83 -10.10
CA ALA A 499 -5.99 -7.77 -11.03
C ALA A 499 -6.94 -8.96 -10.78
N SER A 500 -8.26 -8.74 -10.72
CA SER A 500 -9.23 -9.80 -10.39
C SER A 500 -9.18 -10.98 -11.37
N SER A 501 -8.93 -10.71 -12.66
CA SER A 501 -8.81 -11.78 -13.65
C SER A 501 -7.49 -12.52 -13.47
N GLY A 502 -7.59 -13.77 -12.97
CA GLY A 502 -6.44 -14.65 -12.77
C GLY A 502 -5.53 -14.27 -11.59
N ARG A 503 -6.00 -13.39 -10.68
CA ARG A 503 -5.25 -12.91 -9.50
C ARG A 503 -3.80 -12.53 -9.81
N VAL A 504 -3.59 -11.76 -10.88
CA VAL A 504 -2.25 -11.33 -11.30
C VAL A 504 -1.81 -10.18 -10.41
N THR A 505 -0.88 -10.45 -9.49
CA THR A 505 -0.32 -9.47 -8.55
C THR A 505 0.65 -8.51 -9.24
N LEU A 506 1.02 -7.43 -8.55
CA LEU A 506 2.30 -6.78 -8.81
C LEU A 506 3.47 -7.78 -8.63
N PRO A 507 4.63 -7.56 -9.28
CA PRO A 507 5.77 -8.46 -9.16
C PRO A 507 6.19 -8.61 -7.71
N ARG A 508 6.28 -9.85 -7.19
CA ARG A 508 6.72 -10.05 -5.80
C ARG A 508 8.14 -9.47 -5.62
N PRO A 509 8.45 -8.84 -4.47
CA PRO A 509 9.81 -8.40 -4.18
C PRO A 509 10.82 -9.55 -4.30
N PRO A 510 12.11 -9.28 -4.52
CA PRO A 510 13.13 -10.32 -4.49
C PRO A 510 13.07 -11.15 -3.19
N TRP A 511 13.44 -12.43 -3.26
CA TRP A 511 13.36 -13.34 -2.10
C TRP A 511 14.07 -12.80 -0.85
N LEU A 512 15.24 -12.18 -1.01
CA LEU A 512 15.96 -11.52 0.06
C LEU A 512 15.12 -10.43 0.75
N THR A 513 14.47 -9.57 -0.04
CA THR A 513 13.61 -8.50 0.48
C THR A 513 12.42 -9.07 1.25
N GLN A 514 11.78 -10.13 0.74
CA GLN A 514 10.68 -10.80 1.45
C GLN A 514 11.15 -11.33 2.80
N ARG A 515 12.28 -12.07 2.82
CA ARG A 515 12.85 -12.64 4.04
C ARG A 515 13.25 -11.58 5.06
N TYR A 516 13.80 -10.47 4.60
CA TYR A 516 14.15 -9.35 5.46
C TYR A 516 12.90 -8.71 6.09
N LEU A 517 11.83 -8.52 5.31
CA LEU A 517 10.58 -7.94 5.80
C LEU A 517 9.84 -8.90 6.76
N ASP A 518 9.88 -10.21 6.51
CA ASP A 518 9.34 -11.22 7.42
C ASP A 518 10.12 -11.28 8.75
N ASP A 519 11.45 -11.21 8.70
CA ASP A 519 12.30 -11.13 9.91
C ASP A 519 11.99 -9.85 10.72
N LEU A 520 11.88 -8.71 10.03
CA LEU A 520 11.48 -7.45 10.65
C LEU A 520 10.10 -7.53 11.29
N ALA A 521 9.12 -8.18 10.63
CA ALA A 521 7.81 -8.40 11.21
C ALA A 521 7.85 -9.25 12.49
N GLY A 522 8.73 -10.26 12.57
CA GLY A 522 9.01 -11.00 13.80
C GLY A 522 9.55 -10.11 14.93
N ARG A 523 10.50 -9.21 14.60
CA ARG A 523 11.02 -8.23 15.58
C ARG A 523 9.95 -7.26 16.07
N ILE A 524 9.08 -6.80 15.18
CA ILE A 524 7.90 -5.97 15.53
C ILE A 524 7.00 -6.76 16.48
N ALA A 525 6.69 -8.02 16.18
CA ALA A 525 5.87 -8.88 17.05
C ALA A 525 6.48 -9.07 18.44
N SER A 526 7.79 -9.29 18.53
CA SER A 526 8.52 -9.36 19.80
C SER A 526 8.45 -8.07 20.62
N ARG A 527 8.51 -6.91 19.97
CA ARG A 527 8.38 -5.60 20.65
C ARG A 527 6.94 -5.33 21.08
N VAL A 528 5.94 -5.62 20.25
CA VAL A 528 4.51 -5.50 20.59
C VAL A 528 4.13 -6.37 21.79
N ALA A 529 4.63 -7.61 21.83
CA ALA A 529 4.32 -8.57 22.89
C ALA A 529 4.84 -8.14 24.28
N ARG A 530 5.85 -7.27 24.35
CA ARG A 530 6.46 -6.81 25.60
C ARG A 530 5.49 -6.11 26.55
N SER A 531 4.60 -5.27 26.01
CA SER A 531 3.81 -4.35 26.84
C SER A 531 2.73 -5.08 27.64
N ARG A 532 1.92 -5.92 26.99
CA ARG A 532 0.85 -6.69 27.65
C ARG A 532 0.64 -8.11 27.13
N GLY A 533 1.66 -8.71 26.52
CA GLY A 533 1.55 -10.06 25.95
C GLY A 533 0.67 -10.13 24.71
N THR A 534 0.46 -9.01 24.00
CA THR A 534 -0.28 -8.98 22.73
C THR A 534 0.51 -9.73 21.66
N ALA A 535 -0.08 -10.73 21.03
CA ALA A 535 0.59 -11.51 20.00
C ALA A 535 0.10 -11.14 18.61
N LEU A 536 1.00 -10.62 17.76
CA LEU A 536 0.79 -10.61 16.31
C LEU A 536 0.86 -12.05 15.82
N VAL A 537 -0.20 -12.54 15.19
CA VAL A 537 -0.29 -13.94 14.77
C VAL A 537 0.49 -14.15 13.48
N PRO A 538 1.30 -15.22 13.34
CA PRO A 538 2.11 -15.44 12.12
C PRO A 538 1.30 -15.60 10.81
N THR A 539 0.00 -15.91 10.88
CA THR A 539 -0.90 -15.89 9.71
C THR A 539 -1.14 -14.48 9.18
N ASP A 540 -0.96 -13.47 10.01
CA ASP A 540 -1.28 -12.07 9.74
C ASP A 540 -0.06 -11.28 9.27
N VAL A 541 1.01 -11.99 8.90
CA VAL A 541 2.25 -11.45 8.34
C VAL A 541 2.53 -12.03 6.96
N GLY A 542 2.89 -11.14 6.02
CA GLY A 542 3.29 -11.53 4.67
C GLY A 542 2.92 -10.49 3.62
N ALA A 543 2.84 -10.93 2.36
CA ALA A 543 2.38 -10.05 1.29
C ALA A 543 0.94 -9.59 1.54
N ALA A 544 0.65 -8.30 1.36
CA ALA A 544 -0.69 -7.74 1.59
C ALA A 544 -1.77 -8.45 0.75
N THR A 545 -1.47 -8.88 -0.48
CA THR A 545 -2.42 -9.66 -1.28
C THR A 545 -2.81 -11.01 -0.69
N GLU A 546 -2.02 -11.54 0.24
CA GLU A 546 -2.23 -12.85 0.88
C GLU A 546 -2.87 -12.71 2.25
N VAL A 547 -2.53 -11.65 2.98
CA VAL A 547 -3.05 -11.38 4.33
C VAL A 547 -4.36 -10.59 4.30
N LEU A 548 -4.46 -9.56 3.46
CA LEU A 548 -5.57 -8.60 3.43
C LEU A 548 -6.40 -8.65 2.15
N GLY A 549 -5.90 -9.32 1.12
CA GLY A 549 -6.44 -9.26 -0.25
C GLY A 549 -5.97 -8.02 -1.03
N SER A 550 -6.54 -7.78 -2.21
CA SER A 550 -6.11 -6.68 -3.07
C SER A 550 -6.51 -5.30 -2.52
N ARG A 551 -5.56 -4.37 -2.53
CA ARG A 551 -5.69 -2.96 -2.11
C ARG A 551 -5.05 -2.04 -3.15
N ALA A 552 -5.73 -1.83 -4.28
CA ALA A 552 -5.18 -1.00 -5.36
C ALA A 552 -4.88 0.45 -4.93
N GLY A 553 -3.71 0.96 -5.31
CA GLY A 553 -3.30 2.36 -5.10
C GLY A 553 -2.95 2.71 -3.65
N ASN A 554 -2.13 1.88 -2.99
CA ASN A 554 -1.68 2.07 -1.59
C ASN A 554 -0.24 2.63 -1.48
N LEU A 555 0.12 3.15 -0.29
CA LEU A 555 1.43 3.74 -0.02
C LEU A 555 2.58 2.72 -0.04
N VAL A 556 2.37 1.50 0.47
CA VAL A 556 3.41 0.47 0.58
C VAL A 556 3.92 0.08 -0.81
N ASP A 557 3.02 -0.16 -1.76
CA ASP A 557 3.37 -0.43 -3.16
C ASP A 557 4.03 0.78 -3.84
N GLU A 558 3.55 2.00 -3.58
CA GLU A 558 4.19 3.22 -4.10
C GLU A 558 5.64 3.33 -3.61
N ALA A 559 5.86 3.26 -2.30
CA ALA A 559 7.17 3.37 -1.68
C ALA A 559 8.12 2.27 -2.19
N HIS A 560 7.64 1.02 -2.27
CA HIS A 560 8.47 -0.09 -2.73
C HIS A 560 8.82 0.01 -4.22
N TYR A 561 7.84 0.07 -5.12
CA TYR A 561 8.10 -0.06 -6.56
C TYR A 561 8.55 1.23 -7.23
N ALA A 562 8.13 2.40 -6.73
CA ALA A 562 8.52 3.68 -7.33
C ALA A 562 9.76 4.30 -6.65
N HIS A 563 10.01 3.99 -5.38
CA HIS A 563 11.08 4.61 -4.59
C HIS A 563 12.14 3.64 -4.03
N GLY A 564 11.96 2.31 -4.16
CA GLY A 564 12.93 1.33 -3.68
C GLY A 564 13.03 1.27 -2.15
N VAL A 565 11.94 1.62 -1.46
CA VAL A 565 11.84 1.66 0.00
C VAL A 565 11.43 0.29 0.55
N LEU A 566 12.02 -0.11 1.67
CA LEU A 566 11.58 -1.24 2.49
C LEU A 566 10.35 -0.79 3.29
N ALA A 567 9.17 -1.07 2.73
CA ALA A 567 7.90 -0.56 3.24
C ALA A 567 7.04 -1.67 3.86
N LEU A 568 6.43 -1.36 5.00
CA LEU A 568 5.49 -2.21 5.73
C LEU A 568 4.17 -1.46 5.95
N GLY A 569 3.05 -2.16 5.83
CA GLY A 569 1.77 -1.74 6.40
C GLY A 569 1.55 -2.43 7.74
N ILE A 570 1.30 -1.67 8.80
CA ILE A 570 1.13 -2.18 10.16
C ILE A 570 -0.28 -1.82 10.64
N GLU A 571 -1.20 -2.79 10.70
CA GLU A 571 -2.53 -2.59 11.29
C GLU A 571 -2.47 -2.84 12.80
N VAL A 572 -2.61 -1.76 13.58
CA VAL A 572 -2.65 -1.81 15.04
C VAL A 572 -3.97 -2.41 15.53
N GLY A 573 -4.09 -2.62 16.83
CA GLY A 573 -5.31 -3.19 17.42
C GLY A 573 -5.53 -4.62 16.99
N VAL A 574 -4.66 -5.50 17.48
CA VAL A 574 -4.80 -6.95 17.37
C VAL A 574 -6.14 -7.38 17.98
N ASP A 575 -6.85 -8.27 17.29
CA ASP A 575 -8.06 -8.86 17.85
C ASP A 575 -7.78 -9.52 19.20
N ARG A 576 -8.70 -9.37 20.16
CA ARG A 576 -8.57 -10.01 21.46
C ARG A 576 -8.71 -11.52 21.31
N MET A 577 -7.63 -12.23 21.59
CA MET A 577 -7.58 -13.68 21.62
C MET A 577 -7.98 -14.22 23.01
N ASP A 578 -8.79 -15.27 23.06
CA ASP A 578 -9.08 -16.04 24.27
C ASP A 578 -8.28 -17.36 24.32
N ALA A 579 -8.40 -18.11 25.43
CA ALA A 579 -7.63 -19.34 25.66
C ALA A 579 -7.91 -20.47 24.64
N SER A 580 -9.00 -20.38 23.87
CA SER A 580 -9.30 -21.31 22.78
C SER A 580 -8.65 -20.91 21.46
N GLY A 581 -8.03 -19.73 21.39
CA GLY A 581 -7.50 -19.12 20.17
C GLY A 581 -8.55 -18.31 19.39
N ARG A 582 -9.77 -18.18 19.92
CA ARG A 582 -10.83 -17.40 19.27
C ARG A 582 -10.51 -15.91 19.39
N ARG A 583 -10.62 -15.20 18.27
CA ARG A 583 -10.31 -13.78 18.12
C ARG A 583 -11.57 -12.93 18.05
N THR A 584 -11.58 -11.81 18.77
CA THR A 584 -12.67 -10.83 18.79
C THR A 584 -12.15 -9.44 18.39
N PRO A 585 -12.71 -8.79 17.36
CA PRO A 585 -12.26 -7.46 16.93
C PRO A 585 -12.38 -6.39 18.00
N VAL A 586 -11.33 -5.56 18.10
CA VAL A 586 -11.29 -4.36 18.96
C VAL A 586 -11.78 -3.10 18.24
N GLY A 587 -11.74 -3.10 16.92
CA GLY A 587 -12.16 -1.98 16.08
C GLY A 587 -11.14 -0.83 16.03
N ARG A 588 -11.53 0.26 15.36
CA ARG A 588 -10.65 1.41 15.05
C ARG A 588 -10.70 2.54 16.07
N ILE A 589 -11.75 2.56 16.89
CA ILE A 589 -12.00 3.57 17.93
C ILE A 589 -12.42 2.84 19.22
N PRO A 590 -11.55 1.98 19.78
CA PRO A 590 -11.88 1.31 21.03
C PRO A 590 -11.87 2.30 22.21
N ALA A 591 -12.31 1.87 23.39
CA ALA A 591 -12.22 2.72 24.58
C ALA A 591 -10.76 3.10 24.87
N PHE A 592 -10.50 4.39 25.08
CA PHE A 592 -9.14 4.90 25.19
C PHE A 592 -8.36 4.24 26.33
N THR A 593 -8.89 4.26 27.54
CA THR A 593 -8.15 3.82 28.74
C THR A 593 -7.85 2.32 28.78
N THR A 594 -8.75 1.49 28.24
CA THR A 594 -8.62 0.02 28.33
C THR A 594 -7.98 -0.62 27.10
N GLU A 595 -7.92 0.10 25.98
CA GLU A 595 -7.49 -0.48 24.71
C GLU A 595 -6.74 0.53 23.83
N GLY A 596 -7.31 1.70 23.53
CA GLY A 596 -6.69 2.66 22.60
C GLY A 596 -5.32 3.19 23.05
N GLY A 597 -5.20 3.58 24.32
CA GLY A 597 -3.95 4.00 24.96
C GLY A 597 -2.93 2.85 25.04
N PRO A 598 -3.28 1.67 25.57
CA PRO A 598 -2.42 0.49 25.52
C PRO A 598 -1.92 0.14 24.11
N GLN A 599 -2.80 0.15 23.10
CA GLN A 599 -2.40 -0.07 21.70
C GLN A 599 -1.37 0.96 21.21
N ALA A 600 -1.52 2.23 21.59
CA ALA A 600 -0.52 3.26 21.28
C ALA A 600 0.85 2.89 21.87
N GLN A 601 0.90 2.37 23.10
CA GLN A 601 2.15 1.95 23.74
C GLN A 601 2.79 0.73 23.04
N GLU A 602 2.01 -0.33 22.80
CA GLU A 602 2.48 -1.57 22.19
C GLU A 602 3.02 -1.37 20.78
N PHE A 603 2.32 -0.59 19.97
CA PHE A 603 2.73 -0.38 18.58
C PHE A 603 3.78 0.72 18.45
N ALA A 604 3.93 1.62 19.43
CA ALA A 604 5.13 2.46 19.52
C ALA A 604 6.39 1.61 19.77
N ASP A 605 6.30 0.56 20.60
CA ASP A 605 7.38 -0.44 20.73
C ASP A 605 7.65 -1.15 19.39
N GLY A 606 6.59 -1.54 18.68
CA GLY A 606 6.69 -2.11 17.33
C GLY A 606 7.42 -1.20 16.34
N LEU A 607 7.10 0.10 16.33
CA LEU A 607 7.77 1.08 15.45
C LEU A 607 9.22 1.32 15.84
N ILE A 608 9.59 1.23 17.12
CA ILE A 608 10.99 1.25 17.56
C ILE A 608 11.78 0.09 16.90
N ALA A 609 11.17 -1.08 16.71
CA ALA A 609 11.80 -2.20 15.99
C ALA A 609 12.12 -1.85 14.51
N VAL A 610 11.29 -1.03 13.87
CA VAL A 610 11.53 -0.53 12.51
C VAL A 610 12.74 0.42 12.50
N LEU A 611 12.88 1.28 13.51
CA LEU A 611 14.02 2.17 13.65
C LEU A 611 15.31 1.38 13.93
N GLU A 612 15.25 0.36 14.76
CA GLU A 612 16.38 -0.54 15.03
C GLU A 612 16.84 -1.26 13.76
N ALA A 613 15.91 -1.74 12.94
CA ALA A 613 16.24 -2.35 11.65
C ALA A 613 16.87 -1.35 10.69
N ALA A 614 16.36 -0.11 10.64
CA ALA A 614 16.93 0.95 9.82
C ALA A 614 18.34 1.34 10.27
N ARG A 615 18.59 1.37 11.58
CA ARG A 615 19.93 1.61 12.12
C ARG A 615 20.86 0.44 11.85
N ALA A 616 20.42 -0.79 12.08
CA ALA A 616 21.20 -1.99 11.76
C ALA A 616 21.59 -2.00 10.27
N TYR A 617 20.67 -1.65 9.38
CA TYR A 617 20.96 -1.45 7.95
C TYR A 617 22.01 -0.36 7.69
N ALA A 618 22.00 0.73 8.46
CA ALA A 618 22.96 1.82 8.33
C ALA A 618 24.38 1.39 8.75
N ASP A 619 24.46 0.64 9.86
CA ASP A 619 25.69 0.23 10.52
C ASP A 619 26.30 -1.04 9.90
N ASP A 620 25.53 -1.79 9.11
CA ASP A 620 25.94 -3.06 8.52
C ASP A 620 27.01 -2.90 7.43
N THR A 621 28.14 -3.55 7.67
CA THR A 621 29.31 -3.62 6.78
C THR A 621 29.86 -5.05 6.65
N ALA A 622 29.23 -6.02 7.31
CA ALA A 622 29.72 -7.39 7.37
C ALA A 622 28.92 -8.25 6.38
N PRO A 623 29.56 -9.16 5.63
CA PRO A 623 28.81 -10.08 4.79
C PRO A 623 28.18 -11.23 5.59
N PRO A 624 27.09 -11.83 5.10
CA PRO A 624 26.43 -12.96 5.76
C PRO A 624 27.34 -14.18 5.97
N ASP A 625 27.16 -14.84 7.12
CA ASP A 625 27.77 -16.14 7.42
C ASP A 625 26.82 -17.29 7.07
N VAL A 626 27.17 -18.01 6.00
CA VAL A 626 26.34 -19.10 5.47
C VAL A 626 27.04 -20.46 5.61
N THR A 627 26.30 -21.42 6.16
CA THR A 627 26.70 -22.81 6.36
C THR A 627 25.72 -23.77 5.67
N THR A 628 26.14 -25.02 5.49
CA THR A 628 25.30 -26.09 4.93
C THR A 628 25.02 -27.18 5.95
N THR A 629 23.83 -27.78 5.85
CA THR A 629 23.41 -28.92 6.65
C THR A 629 22.85 -30.02 5.72
N PRO A 630 23.43 -31.23 5.70
CA PRO A 630 24.70 -31.56 6.35
C PRO A 630 25.85 -30.73 5.74
N GLY A 631 26.92 -30.53 6.52
CA GLY A 631 28.19 -30.02 5.99
C GLY A 631 28.82 -31.01 5.00
N PRO A 632 30.11 -30.86 4.63
CA PRO A 632 30.80 -31.84 3.79
C PRO A 632 30.57 -33.27 4.27
N HIS A 633 30.07 -34.12 3.39
CA HIS A 633 29.53 -35.43 3.76
C HIS A 633 29.74 -36.44 2.63
N SER A 634 29.87 -37.72 3.00
CA SER A 634 29.91 -38.82 2.04
C SER A 634 28.82 -39.83 2.35
N SER A 635 28.04 -40.20 1.34
CA SER A 635 26.85 -41.04 1.48
C SER A 635 26.77 -42.07 0.35
N PRO A 636 26.23 -43.28 0.56
CA PRO A 636 25.88 -44.20 -0.52
C PRO A 636 24.56 -43.83 -1.22
N ASP A 637 23.75 -42.96 -0.63
CA ASP A 637 22.45 -42.50 -1.14
C ASP A 637 22.47 -40.99 -1.41
N PRO A 638 21.61 -40.46 -2.32
CA PRO A 638 21.54 -39.03 -2.63
C PRO A 638 21.45 -38.13 -1.39
N ILE A 639 22.20 -37.03 -1.39
CA ILE A 639 22.34 -36.12 -0.24
C ILE A 639 21.43 -34.91 -0.44
N GLU A 640 20.65 -34.55 0.58
CA GLU A 640 19.83 -33.34 0.60
C GLU A 640 20.50 -32.25 1.44
N VAL A 641 20.96 -31.18 0.79
CA VAL A 641 21.70 -30.08 1.41
C VAL A 641 20.78 -28.89 1.62
N ARG A 642 20.82 -28.29 2.81
CA ARG A 642 20.13 -27.03 3.13
C ARG A 642 21.15 -25.97 3.54
N PHE A 643 20.87 -24.72 3.21
CA PHE A 643 21.66 -23.61 3.71
C PHE A 643 21.06 -23.03 5.00
N ARG A 644 21.93 -22.60 5.90
CA ARG A 644 21.60 -21.79 7.06
C ARG A 644 22.43 -20.51 6.99
N SER A 645 21.75 -19.37 7.15
CA SER A 645 22.36 -18.04 7.22
C SER A 645 22.12 -17.48 8.63
N ASP A 646 23.06 -16.69 9.14
CA ASP A 646 22.94 -15.96 10.40
C ASP A 646 21.98 -14.75 10.28
N GLU A 647 21.85 -14.19 9.09
CA GLU A 647 20.89 -13.14 8.76
C GLU A 647 20.15 -13.38 7.43
N PRO A 648 19.08 -12.62 7.10
CA PRO A 648 18.43 -12.71 5.79
C PRO A 648 19.41 -12.44 4.64
N ALA A 649 19.66 -13.45 3.81
CA ALA A 649 20.60 -13.38 2.69
C ALA A 649 20.06 -14.05 1.41
N ALA A 650 20.44 -13.52 0.25
CA ALA A 650 20.32 -14.23 -1.02
C ALA A 650 21.58 -15.08 -1.25
N ILE A 651 21.38 -16.39 -1.35
CA ILE A 651 22.46 -17.36 -1.53
C ILE A 651 22.51 -17.78 -3.00
N HIS A 652 23.65 -17.57 -3.65
CA HIS A 652 23.90 -17.95 -5.04
C HIS A 652 24.92 -19.08 -5.07
N TYR A 653 24.66 -20.13 -5.85
CA TYR A 653 25.46 -21.35 -5.80
C TYR A 653 25.77 -21.95 -7.17
N THR A 654 26.77 -22.82 -7.20
CA THR A 654 27.17 -23.66 -8.34
C THR A 654 27.44 -25.08 -7.86
N LEU A 655 27.13 -26.08 -8.69
CA LEU A 655 27.26 -27.50 -8.35
C LEU A 655 28.44 -28.17 -9.07
N ASP A 656 28.99 -27.53 -10.09
CA ASP A 656 30.09 -28.01 -10.92
C ASP A 656 31.47 -27.56 -10.40
N GLY A 657 31.53 -26.94 -9.22
CA GLY A 657 32.75 -26.38 -8.65
C GLY A 657 33.24 -25.08 -9.31
N SER A 658 32.51 -24.52 -10.27
CA SER A 658 32.79 -23.18 -10.82
C SER A 658 32.54 -22.08 -9.79
N THR A 659 33.13 -20.90 -9.98
CA THR A 659 32.97 -19.80 -9.00
C THR A 659 31.58 -19.16 -9.15
N PRO A 660 30.75 -19.15 -8.08
CA PRO A 660 29.42 -18.55 -8.14
C PRO A 660 29.52 -17.01 -8.26
N THR A 661 28.52 -16.42 -8.91
CA THR A 661 28.35 -14.98 -9.08
C THR A 661 26.92 -14.58 -8.70
N LEU A 662 26.60 -13.28 -8.64
CA LEU A 662 25.23 -12.82 -8.42
C LEU A 662 24.25 -13.23 -9.54
N ALA A 663 24.78 -13.73 -10.66
CA ALA A 663 24.00 -14.30 -11.74
C ALA A 663 23.80 -15.83 -11.63
N SER A 664 24.53 -16.49 -10.72
CA SER A 664 24.37 -17.92 -10.48
C SER A 664 22.99 -18.22 -9.88
N PRO A 665 22.49 -19.46 -10.04
CA PRO A 665 21.22 -19.89 -9.46
C PRO A 665 21.10 -19.53 -7.99
N GLN A 666 19.96 -18.97 -7.61
CA GLN A 666 19.66 -18.60 -6.24
C GLN A 666 18.98 -19.75 -5.49
N TYR A 667 19.38 -19.99 -4.25
CA TYR A 667 18.67 -20.87 -3.32
C TYR A 667 17.42 -20.13 -2.80
N ALA A 668 16.29 -20.35 -3.47
CA ALA A 668 15.02 -19.64 -3.28
C ALA A 668 13.84 -20.59 -3.58
N PRO A 669 12.62 -20.28 -3.11
CA PRO A 669 11.46 -21.11 -3.41
C PRO A 669 11.07 -20.99 -4.90
N THR A 670 10.48 -22.06 -5.44
CA THR A 670 10.01 -22.13 -6.84
C THR A 670 8.73 -21.32 -7.09
N GLY A 671 8.01 -20.99 -6.03
CA GLY A 671 6.76 -20.25 -6.07
C GLY A 671 6.49 -19.50 -4.76
N PRO A 672 5.54 -18.56 -4.75
CA PRO A 672 5.29 -17.68 -3.61
C PRO A 672 4.83 -18.39 -2.32
N PHE A 673 4.31 -19.60 -2.45
CA PHE A 673 3.80 -20.42 -1.35
C PHE A 673 4.55 -21.76 -1.21
N ASP A 674 5.63 -21.94 -1.97
CA ASP A 674 6.41 -23.18 -1.92
C ASP A 674 7.49 -23.04 -0.84
N PRO A 675 7.74 -24.06 -0.01
CA PRO A 675 8.91 -24.04 0.84
C PRO A 675 10.20 -24.09 0.00
N VAL A 676 11.31 -23.63 0.57
CA VAL A 676 12.61 -23.79 -0.09
C VAL A 676 13.01 -25.26 -0.07
N ALA A 677 13.03 -25.88 -1.26
CA ALA A 677 13.44 -27.26 -1.42
C ALA A 677 14.90 -27.46 -1.01
N PRO A 678 15.27 -28.62 -0.44
CA PRO A 678 16.68 -28.94 -0.26
C PRO A 678 17.36 -29.10 -1.62
N LEU A 679 18.65 -28.79 -1.65
CA LEU A 679 19.52 -29.03 -2.78
C LEU A 679 19.87 -30.52 -2.84
N ARG A 680 19.32 -31.22 -3.83
CA ARG A 680 19.57 -32.65 -4.01
C ARG A 680 20.88 -32.87 -4.78
N ILE A 681 21.77 -33.64 -4.18
CA ILE A 681 23.06 -34.07 -4.74
C ILE A 681 22.96 -35.56 -5.07
N ASP A 682 23.01 -35.89 -6.36
CA ASP A 682 22.84 -37.25 -6.91
C ASP A 682 24.11 -37.80 -7.56
N SER A 683 25.18 -36.99 -7.61
CA SER A 683 26.53 -37.36 -8.01
C SER A 683 27.56 -36.58 -7.17
N SER A 684 28.80 -37.08 -7.07
CA SER A 684 29.86 -36.39 -6.31
C SER A 684 30.03 -34.96 -6.80
N THR A 685 29.79 -33.99 -5.92
CA THR A 685 29.57 -32.57 -6.25
C THR A 685 30.46 -31.68 -5.38
N THR A 686 31.10 -30.69 -6.00
CA THR A 686 31.69 -29.55 -5.28
C THR A 686 30.70 -28.39 -5.30
N LEU A 687 29.94 -28.23 -4.21
CA LEU A 687 29.03 -27.12 -4.02
C LEU A 687 29.84 -25.88 -3.64
N LYS A 688 29.72 -24.80 -4.41
CA LYS A 688 30.25 -23.48 -4.05
C LYS A 688 29.13 -22.46 -3.93
N TRP A 689 29.27 -21.50 -3.01
CA TRP A 689 28.28 -20.44 -2.85
C TRP A 689 28.89 -19.10 -2.44
N ILE A 690 28.17 -18.03 -2.75
CA ILE A 690 28.26 -16.71 -2.14
C ILE A 690 26.89 -16.33 -1.55
N ALA A 691 26.89 -15.40 -0.61
CA ALA A 691 25.69 -14.84 -0.03
C ALA A 691 25.74 -13.32 -0.07
N VAL A 692 24.60 -12.66 -0.23
CA VAL A 692 24.47 -11.21 -0.19
C VAL A 692 23.32 -10.80 0.73
N ASP A 693 23.57 -9.85 1.63
CA ASP A 693 22.57 -9.27 2.52
C ASP A 693 21.76 -8.15 1.84
N ILE A 694 20.82 -7.56 2.58
CA ILE A 694 19.97 -6.47 2.10
C ILE A 694 20.74 -5.16 1.84
N ARG A 695 21.91 -4.99 2.47
CA ARG A 695 22.78 -3.82 2.36
C ARG A 695 23.69 -3.89 1.13
N GLY A 696 23.90 -5.11 0.63
CA GLY A 696 24.71 -5.46 -0.52
C GLY A 696 26.09 -6.00 -0.17
N ASN A 697 26.40 -6.35 1.09
CA ASN A 697 27.70 -6.96 1.40
C ASN A 697 27.70 -8.40 0.89
N VAL A 698 28.78 -8.78 0.22
CA VAL A 698 28.90 -10.10 -0.44
C VAL A 698 29.93 -10.93 0.31
N SER A 699 29.55 -12.15 0.69
CA SER A 699 30.46 -13.08 1.37
C SER A 699 31.54 -13.61 0.43
N ALA A 700 32.66 -14.03 1.03
CA ALA A 700 33.68 -14.76 0.30
C ALA A 700 33.10 -16.08 -0.26
N VAL A 701 33.66 -16.54 -1.38
CA VAL A 701 33.28 -17.83 -1.97
C VAL A 701 33.55 -18.94 -0.96
N ARG A 702 32.50 -19.67 -0.59
CA ARG A 702 32.56 -20.86 0.24
C ARG A 702 32.39 -22.11 -0.60
N SER A 703 32.87 -23.24 -0.08
CA SER A 703 32.88 -24.52 -0.78
C SER A 703 32.65 -25.67 0.19
N ALA A 704 31.91 -26.69 -0.25
CA ALA A 704 31.74 -27.96 0.43
C ALA A 704 31.71 -29.10 -0.60
N THR A 705 32.41 -30.19 -0.30
CA THR A 705 32.46 -31.37 -1.16
C THR A 705 31.53 -32.45 -0.61
N TYR A 706 30.70 -33.00 -1.49
CA TYR A 706 29.78 -34.08 -1.20
C TYR A 706 30.13 -35.27 -2.09
N GLU A 707 30.43 -36.42 -1.49
CA GLU A 707 30.88 -37.62 -2.21
C GLU A 707 29.82 -38.73 -2.16
N LEU A 708 29.35 -39.18 -3.33
CA LEU A 708 28.51 -40.36 -3.42
C LEU A 708 29.37 -41.60 -3.63
N ARG A 709 29.41 -42.48 -2.63
CA ARG A 709 30.19 -43.73 -2.69
C ARG A 709 29.37 -44.79 -3.43
N GLY A 710 29.95 -45.33 -4.50
CA GLY A 710 29.33 -46.39 -5.30
C GLY A 710 28.98 -47.61 -4.45
N ARG A 711 27.78 -48.15 -4.65
CA ARG A 711 27.54 -49.58 -4.42
C ARG A 711 28.33 -50.33 -5.49
N ASP A 712 29.32 -51.12 -5.09
CA ASP A 712 29.91 -52.11 -5.97
C ASP A 712 28.84 -53.16 -6.31
N THR A 713 28.65 -53.38 -7.62
CA THR A 713 27.82 -54.38 -8.34
C THR A 713 26.30 -54.15 -8.50
N PRO A 714 25.76 -54.24 -9.75
CA PRO A 714 24.32 -54.22 -10.03
C PRO A 714 23.72 -55.65 -10.12
N PRO A 715 22.45 -55.88 -9.71
CA PRO A 715 21.68 -57.00 -10.23
C PRO A 715 20.96 -56.60 -11.53
N GLU A 716 21.06 -57.50 -12.49
CA GLU A 716 20.51 -57.44 -13.84
C GLU A 716 18.97 -57.25 -13.85
N SER A 717 18.46 -56.37 -14.72
CA SER A 717 17.02 -56.20 -14.99
C SER A 717 16.71 -56.59 -16.44
N PRO A 718 15.57 -57.26 -16.72
CA PRO A 718 15.20 -57.73 -18.05
C PRO A 718 14.73 -56.57 -18.96
N PRO A 719 14.66 -56.76 -20.29
CA PRO A 719 14.49 -55.65 -21.22
C PRO A 719 13.05 -55.12 -21.20
N VAL A 720 12.91 -53.80 -21.03
CA VAL A 720 11.66 -53.06 -21.24
C VAL A 720 11.79 -52.25 -22.53
N GLU A 721 10.79 -52.40 -23.38
CA GLU A 721 10.62 -51.76 -24.68
C GLU A 721 10.38 -50.24 -24.51
N SER A 722 11.12 -49.42 -25.27
CA SER A 722 11.07 -47.95 -25.19
C SER A 722 9.81 -47.38 -25.86
N PRO A 723 9.05 -46.45 -25.24
CA PRO A 723 8.10 -45.62 -25.97
C PRO A 723 8.83 -44.54 -26.79
N PRO A 724 8.18 -43.93 -27.81
CA PRO A 724 8.87 -43.04 -28.74
C PRO A 724 9.28 -41.72 -28.06
N ALA A 725 10.46 -41.24 -28.45
CA ALA A 725 11.05 -40.00 -27.96
C ALA A 725 10.19 -38.77 -28.33
N ASP A 726 9.82 -37.99 -27.31
CA ASP A 726 9.46 -36.58 -27.50
C ASP A 726 10.71 -35.77 -27.92
N PRO A 727 10.57 -34.75 -28.78
CA PRO A 727 11.70 -33.96 -29.22
C PRO A 727 12.27 -33.13 -28.05
N PRO A 728 13.60 -32.86 -28.04
CA PRO A 728 14.26 -32.20 -26.93
C PRO A 728 13.69 -30.78 -26.72
N HIS A 729 13.17 -30.54 -25.52
CA HIS A 729 12.91 -29.19 -25.04
C HIS A 729 14.26 -28.54 -24.77
N VAL A 730 14.72 -27.70 -25.71
CA VAL A 730 15.87 -26.83 -25.51
C VAL A 730 15.40 -25.66 -24.66
N ASP A 731 15.70 -25.70 -23.36
CA ASP A 731 15.58 -24.51 -22.53
C ASP A 731 16.61 -23.47 -23.01
N PRO A 732 16.18 -22.23 -23.31
CA PRO A 732 17.13 -21.18 -23.66
C PRO A 732 18.03 -20.88 -22.45
N PRO A 733 19.32 -20.57 -22.66
CA PRO A 733 20.24 -20.26 -21.57
C PRO A 733 19.72 -19.07 -20.75
N LEU A 734 19.67 -19.24 -19.43
CA LEU A 734 19.35 -18.18 -18.48
C LEU A 734 20.53 -17.20 -18.43
N GLU A 735 20.32 -16.00 -18.97
CA GLU A 735 21.32 -14.93 -18.98
C GLU A 735 21.47 -14.27 -17.59
N PRO A 736 22.68 -13.78 -17.24
CA PRO A 736 22.94 -13.04 -16.01
C PRO A 736 22.07 -11.78 -15.90
N PHE A 737 21.59 -11.48 -14.70
CA PHE A 737 20.82 -10.26 -14.41
C PHE A 737 21.63 -9.01 -14.76
N ARG A 738 21.25 -8.35 -15.86
CA ARG A 738 21.72 -7.02 -16.24
C ARG A 738 20.73 -5.98 -15.75
N ALA A 739 21.23 -4.86 -15.21
CA ALA A 739 20.40 -3.74 -14.74
C ALA A 739 19.30 -3.37 -15.75
N PRO A 740 18.09 -3.01 -15.29
CA PRO A 740 16.99 -2.67 -16.19
C PRO A 740 17.36 -1.47 -17.06
N LEU A 741 16.95 -1.50 -18.34
CA LEU A 741 17.11 -0.41 -19.29
C LEU A 741 16.36 0.83 -18.77
N ALA A 742 17.08 1.82 -18.24
CA ALA A 742 16.47 3.02 -17.69
C ALA A 742 16.29 4.09 -18.78
N ILE A 743 15.13 4.75 -18.80
CA ILE A 743 14.97 6.06 -19.44
C ILE A 743 15.15 7.10 -18.33
N ALA A 744 16.36 7.64 -18.17
CA ALA A 744 16.73 8.37 -16.95
C ALA A 744 16.12 9.79 -16.83
N ALA A 745 15.69 10.40 -17.95
CA ALA A 745 15.08 11.72 -17.93
C ALA A 745 14.08 11.86 -19.10
N LEU A 746 12.99 12.62 -18.88
CA LEU A 746 12.01 12.97 -19.91
C LEU A 746 11.48 14.39 -19.69
N GLU A 747 12.13 15.38 -20.34
CA GLU A 747 11.72 16.79 -20.30
C GLU A 747 11.01 17.19 -21.60
N PRO A 748 9.68 17.41 -21.58
CA PRO A 748 8.98 17.91 -22.75
C PRO A 748 9.20 19.42 -22.94
N SER A 749 9.63 19.83 -24.14
CA SER A 749 9.86 21.24 -24.49
C SER A 749 8.60 22.11 -24.51
N ALA A 750 7.41 21.49 -24.58
CA ALA A 750 6.11 22.13 -24.55
C ALA A 750 5.00 21.12 -24.21
N ARG A 751 3.89 21.56 -23.60
CA ARG A 751 2.72 20.70 -23.27
C ARG A 751 1.52 20.89 -24.20
N CYS A 752 1.58 21.86 -25.11
CA CYS A 752 0.53 22.10 -26.10
C CYS A 752 1.10 22.14 -27.52
N VAL A 753 0.35 21.60 -28.47
CA VAL A 753 0.63 21.66 -29.90
C VAL A 753 -0.52 22.34 -30.64
N GLY A 754 -0.21 23.27 -31.53
CA GLY A 754 -1.22 24.02 -32.31
C GLY A 754 -0.67 25.30 -32.93
N SER A 755 -1.54 26.08 -33.56
CA SER A 755 -1.20 27.36 -34.21
C SER A 755 -1.44 28.60 -33.33
N ARG A 756 -1.98 28.43 -32.11
CA ARG A 756 -2.29 29.53 -31.18
C ARG A 756 -1.07 29.95 -30.35
N ARG A 757 -1.07 31.20 -29.89
CA ARG A 757 -0.01 31.80 -29.05
C ARG A 757 0.29 30.93 -27.82
N GLY A 758 1.55 30.54 -27.64
CA GLY A 758 2.01 29.67 -26.54
C GLY A 758 1.98 28.15 -26.83
N ALA A 759 1.47 27.71 -27.98
CA ALA A 759 1.59 26.32 -28.41
C ALA A 759 2.82 26.10 -29.31
N ALA A 760 3.49 24.96 -29.15
CA ALA A 760 4.60 24.58 -30.01
C ALA A 760 4.10 23.89 -31.29
N ARG A 761 4.96 23.82 -32.32
CA ARG A 761 4.70 23.00 -33.51
C ARG A 761 4.90 21.49 -33.24
N ASP A 762 5.69 21.14 -32.23
CA ASP A 762 5.96 19.77 -31.79
C ASP A 762 6.41 19.77 -30.32
N VAL A 763 6.35 18.62 -29.66
CA VAL A 763 6.91 18.37 -28.34
C VAL A 763 8.23 17.64 -28.52
N ARG A 764 9.34 18.21 -28.05
CA ARG A 764 10.64 17.54 -28.01
C ARG A 764 10.85 16.95 -26.63
N VAL A 765 11.41 15.75 -26.55
CA VAL A 765 11.84 15.13 -25.31
C VAL A 765 13.32 14.80 -25.35
N ARG A 766 14.01 14.97 -24.22
CA ARG A 766 15.30 14.33 -23.96
C ARG A 766 15.04 12.93 -23.43
N VAL A 767 15.78 11.94 -23.93
CA VAL A 767 15.73 10.54 -23.52
C VAL A 767 17.17 10.06 -23.38
N THR A 768 17.58 9.66 -22.17
CA THR A 768 18.90 9.07 -21.94
C THR A 768 18.75 7.56 -21.83
N LEU A 769 19.52 6.82 -22.64
CA LEU A 769 19.53 5.36 -22.66
C LEU A 769 20.86 4.86 -22.07
N SER A 770 20.78 3.89 -21.16
CA SER A 770 21.97 3.23 -20.59
C SER A 770 22.74 2.38 -21.61
N GLU A 771 22.08 1.93 -22.68
CA GLU A 771 22.65 1.05 -23.71
C GLU A 771 21.87 1.18 -25.05
N PRO A 772 22.39 0.66 -26.17
CA PRO A 772 21.70 0.72 -27.46
C PRO A 772 20.34 0.02 -27.46
N ALA A 773 19.28 0.74 -27.82
CA ALA A 773 17.92 0.23 -27.78
C ALA A 773 17.03 0.78 -28.91
N ARG A 774 15.97 0.03 -29.22
CA ARG A 774 14.85 0.45 -30.06
C ARG A 774 13.81 1.18 -29.22
N VAL A 775 13.73 2.49 -29.36
CA VAL A 775 12.72 3.34 -28.69
C VAL A 775 11.45 3.37 -29.51
N THR A 776 10.38 2.77 -28.99
CA THR A 776 9.04 2.75 -29.56
C THR A 776 8.19 3.85 -28.95
N LEU A 777 7.66 4.73 -29.80
CA LEU A 777 6.73 5.80 -29.46
C LEU A 777 5.32 5.40 -29.89
N ARG A 778 4.34 5.49 -28.99
CA ARG A 778 2.92 5.23 -29.28
C ARG A 778 2.06 6.43 -28.91
N LEU A 779 1.40 7.03 -29.89
CA LEU A 779 0.44 8.12 -29.68
C LEU A 779 -0.96 7.57 -29.38
N GLN A 780 -1.54 8.04 -28.28
CA GLN A 780 -2.88 7.64 -27.84
C GLN A 780 -3.71 8.87 -27.48
N ARG A 781 -4.98 8.91 -27.91
CA ARG A 781 -5.94 9.96 -27.55
C ARG A 781 -6.68 9.56 -26.27
N ARG A 782 -6.82 10.47 -25.30
CA ARG A 782 -7.39 10.19 -23.96
C ARG A 782 -8.85 10.60 -23.76
N VAL A 783 -9.47 11.36 -24.69
CA VAL A 783 -10.84 11.90 -24.50
C VAL A 783 -11.71 11.62 -25.74
N PRO A 784 -13.01 11.29 -25.60
CA PRO A 784 -13.95 11.23 -26.72
C PRO A 784 -14.04 12.58 -27.47
N PRO A 785 -14.54 12.62 -28.72
CA PRO A 785 -14.32 13.74 -29.64
C PRO A 785 -14.85 15.14 -29.29
N GLY A 786 -15.45 15.41 -28.12
CA GLY A 786 -16.31 16.59 -27.90
C GLY A 786 -15.73 17.82 -27.16
N ARG A 787 -14.61 17.74 -26.42
CA ARG A 787 -14.09 18.90 -25.66
C ARG A 787 -12.97 19.65 -26.40
N LEU A 788 -13.26 20.87 -26.87
CA LEU A 788 -12.32 21.76 -27.56
C LEU A 788 -11.47 22.55 -26.56
N PHE A 789 -10.14 22.44 -26.64
CA PHE A 789 -9.21 23.25 -25.84
C PHE A 789 -8.77 24.49 -26.63
N ARG A 790 -8.98 25.70 -26.08
CA ARG A 790 -8.69 26.98 -26.77
C ARG A 790 -7.43 27.72 -26.28
N PHE A 791 -6.87 27.33 -25.13
CA PHE A 791 -5.71 27.99 -24.50
C PHE A 791 -4.68 26.97 -23.98
N CYS A 792 -3.39 27.32 -24.05
CA CYS A 792 -2.34 26.56 -23.39
C CYS A 792 -2.21 27.02 -21.94
N PRO A 793 -2.24 26.12 -20.93
CA PRO A 793 -2.05 26.52 -19.54
C PRO A 793 -0.68 27.19 -19.35
N ARG A 794 -0.64 28.29 -18.58
CA ARG A 794 0.62 28.91 -18.16
C ARG A 794 1.42 27.92 -17.28
N PRO A 795 2.75 27.86 -17.40
CA PRO A 795 3.57 27.08 -16.47
C PRO A 795 3.43 27.71 -15.08
N GLY A 796 2.76 27.02 -14.16
CA GLY A 796 2.77 27.34 -12.73
C GLY A 796 3.65 26.34 -11.98
N PRO A 797 4.03 26.62 -10.72
CA PRO A 797 4.89 25.77 -9.90
C PRO A 797 4.35 24.35 -9.64
N ALA A 798 3.09 24.07 -10.04
CA ALA A 798 2.44 22.76 -9.94
C ALA A 798 2.45 21.92 -11.24
N SER A 799 3.41 22.08 -12.14
CA SER A 799 3.49 21.27 -13.38
C SER A 799 4.43 20.06 -13.23
N GLY A 800 3.95 18.98 -12.60
CA GLY A 800 4.73 17.77 -12.28
C GLY A 800 5.45 17.12 -13.47
N PRO A 801 6.52 16.35 -13.23
CA PRO A 801 7.40 15.74 -14.25
C PRO A 801 6.70 14.65 -15.07
N ALA A 802 7.37 14.18 -16.12
CA ALA A 802 6.96 12.98 -16.84
C ALA A 802 6.80 11.79 -15.87
N ARG A 803 5.79 10.96 -16.10
CA ARG A 803 5.54 9.77 -15.27
C ARG A 803 6.25 8.56 -15.86
N TYR A 804 6.97 7.84 -15.01
CA TYR A 804 7.48 6.50 -15.27
C TYR A 804 6.48 5.49 -14.73
N VAL A 805 6.14 4.47 -15.52
CA VAL A 805 5.22 3.41 -15.08
C VAL A 805 5.85 2.06 -15.39
N ASN A 806 5.99 1.22 -14.37
CA ASN A 806 6.32 -0.20 -14.52
C ASN A 806 5.02 -0.93 -14.84
N ARG A 807 4.82 -1.36 -16.09
CA ARG A 807 3.62 -2.15 -16.45
C ARG A 807 3.99 -3.47 -17.10
N ILE A 808 3.39 -4.54 -16.59
CA ILE A 808 3.34 -5.87 -17.21
C ILE A 808 2.45 -5.78 -18.47
N PRO A 809 2.89 -6.23 -19.67
CA PRO A 809 2.06 -6.21 -20.86
C PRO A 809 0.90 -7.22 -20.74
N THR A 810 -0.32 -6.73 -20.53
CA THR A 810 -1.52 -7.55 -20.75
C THR A 810 -1.83 -7.60 -22.24
N GLY A 811 -1.39 -8.67 -22.90
CA GLY A 811 -1.74 -8.93 -24.30
C GLY A 811 -0.88 -10.01 -24.94
N SER A 812 -1.32 -11.27 -24.83
CA SER A 812 -0.73 -12.37 -25.59
C SER A 812 -0.88 -12.13 -27.11
N PRO A 813 0.20 -12.26 -27.91
CA PRO A 813 0.05 -12.36 -29.35
C PRO A 813 -0.48 -13.75 -29.69
N ARG A 814 -1.73 -13.84 -30.17
CA ARG A 814 -2.23 -15.08 -30.79
C ARG A 814 -1.36 -15.44 -31.99
N PRO A 815 -0.86 -16.68 -32.12
CA PRO A 815 -0.14 -17.11 -33.30
C PRO A 815 -1.10 -17.21 -34.50
N GLN A 816 -0.79 -16.50 -35.58
CA GLN A 816 -1.50 -16.64 -36.85
C GLN A 816 -1.15 -18.00 -37.48
N ARG A 817 -2.08 -18.96 -37.41
CA ARG A 817 -2.10 -20.11 -38.31
C ARG A 817 -2.32 -19.62 -39.73
N ARG A 818 -1.34 -19.83 -40.61
CA ARG A 818 -1.51 -19.77 -42.06
C ARG A 818 -2.39 -20.93 -42.49
N SER A 819 -3.58 -20.66 -43.03
CA SER A 819 -4.24 -21.58 -43.95
C SER A 819 -4.54 -20.86 -45.27
N ARG A 820 -4.01 -21.45 -46.34
CA ARG A 820 -4.34 -21.15 -47.72
C ARG A 820 -5.71 -21.77 -48.03
N ARG A 821 -6.68 -21.00 -48.54
CA ARG A 821 -7.46 -21.36 -49.74
C ARG A 821 -8.37 -20.22 -50.17
N ALA A 822 -8.45 -20.08 -51.49
CA ALA A 822 -9.22 -19.10 -52.24
C ALA A 822 -10.73 -19.42 -52.24
N GLY A 823 -11.56 -18.38 -52.38
CA GLY A 823 -13.00 -18.53 -52.59
C GLY A 823 -13.78 -17.22 -52.58
N ARG A 824 -14.05 -16.70 -53.79
CA ARG A 824 -15.18 -15.85 -54.25
C ARG A 824 -16.06 -15.09 -53.24
N ALA A 825 -16.23 -13.79 -53.50
CA ALA A 825 -17.27 -12.92 -52.93
C ALA A 825 -18.69 -13.27 -53.44
N PRO A 826 -19.72 -12.90 -52.66
CA PRO A 826 -20.76 -12.02 -53.22
C PRO A 826 -21.09 -10.80 -52.33
N ARG A 827 -21.56 -9.73 -52.98
CA ARG A 827 -22.08 -8.47 -52.42
C ARG A 827 -23.57 -8.59 -52.11
N ALA A 828 -24.00 -8.05 -50.95
CA ALA A 828 -25.14 -7.10 -50.76
C ALA A 828 -25.48 -7.02 -49.25
N VAL A 829 -25.26 -5.91 -48.53
CA VAL A 829 -26.11 -4.69 -48.29
C VAL A 829 -26.50 -4.64 -46.80
N GLY A 830 -26.23 -3.50 -46.13
CA GLY A 830 -27.04 -3.02 -44.99
C GLY A 830 -26.53 -3.23 -43.55
N SER A 831 -25.62 -2.36 -43.07
CA SER A 831 -25.85 -1.47 -41.91
C SER A 831 -24.52 -0.91 -41.37
N ALA A 832 -24.39 0.40 -41.39
CA ALA A 832 -23.23 1.11 -40.89
C ALA A 832 -23.41 1.44 -39.40
N THR A 833 -22.79 0.68 -38.51
CA THR A 833 -22.44 1.16 -37.16
C THR A 833 -20.96 1.51 -37.13
N ARG A 834 -20.66 2.79 -37.37
CA ARG A 834 -19.30 3.34 -37.37
C ARG A 834 -18.82 3.55 -35.92
N ARG A 835 -18.46 2.47 -35.21
CA ARG A 835 -17.60 2.58 -34.01
C ARG A 835 -16.22 3.08 -34.46
N GLY A 836 -15.88 4.32 -34.10
CA GLY A 836 -14.61 4.94 -34.44
C GLY A 836 -13.43 4.14 -33.87
N ARG A 837 -12.73 3.39 -34.73
CA ARG A 837 -11.41 2.81 -34.42
C ARG A 837 -10.42 3.94 -34.16
N THR A 838 -10.00 4.12 -32.92
CA THR A 838 -8.87 4.98 -32.58
C THR A 838 -7.61 4.40 -33.24
N ARG A 839 -7.09 5.06 -34.27
CA ARG A 839 -5.88 4.61 -34.98
C ARG A 839 -4.66 4.95 -34.10
N THR A 840 -4.14 3.98 -33.36
CA THR A 840 -2.88 4.14 -32.61
C THR A 840 -1.74 4.29 -33.61
N VAL A 841 -1.02 5.42 -33.55
CA VAL A 841 0.16 5.66 -34.38
C VAL A 841 1.38 5.25 -33.57
N SER A 842 2.18 4.33 -34.12
CA SER A 842 3.40 3.80 -33.48
C SER A 842 4.59 3.96 -34.40
N ARG A 843 5.74 4.37 -33.85
CA ARG A 843 7.02 4.45 -34.57
C ARG A 843 8.17 4.03 -33.66
N THR A 844 9.11 3.30 -34.21
CA THR A 844 10.28 2.79 -33.49
C THR A 844 11.54 3.40 -34.08
N LEU A 845 12.47 3.82 -33.22
CA LEU A 845 13.76 4.41 -33.55
C LEU A 845 14.87 3.56 -32.93
N SER A 846 15.89 3.20 -33.70
CA SER A 846 17.12 2.63 -33.13
C SER A 846 18.02 3.77 -32.64
N ARG A 847 18.49 3.69 -31.38
CA ARG A 847 19.37 4.67 -30.74
C ARG A 847 20.50 3.96 -30.01
N GLY A 848 21.71 4.52 -30.05
CA GLY A 848 22.83 4.06 -29.23
C GLY A 848 22.66 4.44 -27.76
N ALA A 849 23.60 4.03 -26.91
CA ALA A 849 23.69 4.52 -25.53
C ALA A 849 23.88 6.05 -25.49
N GLY A 850 23.45 6.70 -24.41
CA GLY A 850 23.59 8.16 -24.20
C GLY A 850 22.30 8.95 -24.39
N GLU A 851 22.42 10.28 -24.39
CA GLU A 851 21.28 11.22 -24.47
C GLU A 851 20.83 11.46 -25.92
N HIS A 852 19.52 11.41 -26.15
CA HIS A 852 18.89 11.64 -27.44
C HIS A 852 17.75 12.66 -27.34
N ARG A 853 17.64 13.55 -28.33
CA ARG A 853 16.50 14.48 -28.47
C ARG A 853 15.52 13.96 -29.52
N ILE A 854 14.28 13.70 -29.11
CA ILE A 854 13.23 13.15 -29.97
C ILE A 854 12.08 14.15 -30.11
N ALA A 855 11.78 14.55 -31.35
CA ALA A 855 10.60 15.35 -31.67
C ALA A 855 9.40 14.40 -31.88
N LEU A 856 8.45 14.38 -30.94
CA LEU A 856 7.47 13.31 -30.82
C LEU A 856 6.55 13.19 -32.04
N LEU A 857 5.87 14.27 -32.43
CA LEU A 857 4.87 14.24 -33.51
C LEU A 857 5.51 14.05 -34.88
N ARG A 858 6.66 14.68 -35.11
CA ARG A 858 7.45 14.48 -36.33
C ARG A 858 7.93 13.03 -36.45
N THR A 859 8.44 12.46 -35.36
CA THR A 859 8.88 11.05 -35.32
C THR A 859 7.72 10.11 -35.63
N LEU A 860 6.56 10.37 -35.03
CA LEU A 860 5.34 9.60 -35.26
C LEU A 860 4.76 9.77 -36.67
N ARG A 861 5.23 10.77 -37.44
CA ARG A 861 4.56 11.27 -38.66
C ARG A 861 3.08 11.52 -38.44
N ALA A 862 2.74 11.99 -37.24
CA ALA A 862 1.37 12.36 -36.91
C ALA A 862 1.04 13.60 -37.74
N GLY A 863 0.12 13.46 -38.72
CA GLY A 863 -0.43 14.60 -39.46
C GLY A 863 -1.18 15.57 -38.54
N SER A 864 -2.04 16.42 -39.09
CA SER A 864 -2.87 17.31 -38.26
C SER A 864 -3.74 16.51 -37.29
N LEU A 865 -3.38 16.53 -36.00
CA LEU A 865 -4.15 15.89 -34.94
C LEU A 865 -5.42 16.69 -34.65
N ALA A 866 -6.51 16.00 -34.36
CA ALA A 866 -7.72 16.65 -33.89
C ALA A 866 -7.49 17.27 -32.49
N PRO A 867 -8.20 18.34 -32.11
CA PRO A 867 -8.10 18.90 -30.78
C PRO A 867 -8.45 17.86 -29.69
N GLY A 868 -7.70 17.87 -28.58
CA GLY A 868 -7.91 16.92 -27.49
C GLY A 868 -6.67 16.65 -26.63
N ARG A 869 -6.82 15.75 -25.64
CA ARG A 869 -5.69 15.27 -24.83
C ARG A 869 -5.08 14.02 -25.45
N TYR A 870 -3.77 13.98 -25.50
CA TYR A 870 -2.99 12.86 -25.99
C TYR A 870 -1.94 12.46 -24.97
N ARG A 871 -1.54 11.18 -25.00
CA ARG A 871 -0.28 10.73 -24.43
C ARG A 871 0.58 10.11 -25.50
N VAL A 872 1.89 10.32 -25.41
CA VAL A 872 2.89 9.56 -26.14
C VAL A 872 3.58 8.67 -25.13
N VAL A 873 3.47 7.36 -25.34
CA VAL A 873 4.15 6.35 -24.53
C VAL A 873 5.45 6.01 -25.22
N LEU A 874 6.57 6.10 -24.50
CA LEU A 874 7.90 5.70 -24.94
C LEU A 874 8.29 4.44 -24.19
N GLU A 875 8.74 3.44 -24.93
CA GLU A 875 9.25 2.16 -24.43
C GLU A 875 10.53 1.85 -25.20
N ALA A 876 11.66 1.71 -24.53
CA ALA A 876 12.90 1.27 -25.16
C ALA A 876 13.01 -0.25 -25.07
N THR A 877 13.52 -0.89 -26.12
CA THR A 877 13.74 -2.34 -26.18
C THR A 877 15.09 -2.64 -26.79
N THR A 878 15.99 -3.25 -26.04
CA THR A 878 17.31 -3.69 -26.52
C THR A 878 17.20 -4.80 -27.57
N ALA A 879 18.32 -5.13 -28.22
CA ALA A 879 18.35 -6.18 -29.25
C ALA A 879 17.96 -7.57 -28.69
N ASP A 880 18.31 -7.83 -27.43
CA ASP A 880 17.99 -9.03 -26.65
C ASP A 880 16.54 -9.08 -26.10
N GLY A 881 15.75 -8.03 -26.31
CA GLY A 881 14.33 -7.99 -25.92
C GLY A 881 14.01 -7.42 -24.54
N ARG A 882 15.01 -7.01 -23.74
CA ARG A 882 14.76 -6.31 -22.46
C ARG A 882 14.09 -4.96 -22.71
N ARG A 883 13.14 -4.59 -21.85
CA ARG A 883 12.31 -3.39 -22.00
C ARG A 883 12.56 -2.38 -20.89
N SER A 884 12.45 -1.10 -21.22
CA SER A 884 12.49 -0.02 -20.22
C SER A 884 11.15 0.17 -19.52
N ASN A 885 11.17 0.91 -18.41
CA ASN A 885 9.97 1.53 -17.84
C ASN A 885 9.27 2.37 -18.92
N LEU A 886 7.94 2.47 -18.85
CA LEU A 886 7.18 3.30 -19.78
C LEU A 886 7.35 4.77 -19.41
N ALA A 887 7.92 5.57 -20.31
CA ALA A 887 8.00 7.01 -20.16
C ALA A 887 6.80 7.65 -20.86
N ILE A 888 5.95 8.37 -20.12
CA ILE A 888 4.70 8.93 -20.66
C ILE A 888 4.77 10.46 -20.75
N VAL A 889 4.61 10.96 -21.97
CA VAL A 889 4.48 12.41 -22.25
C VAL A 889 3.02 12.75 -22.47
N TYR A 890 2.49 13.66 -21.67
CA TYR A 890 1.14 14.20 -21.84
C TYR A 890 1.18 15.48 -22.66
N LEU A 891 0.33 15.56 -23.69
CA LEU A 891 0.24 16.75 -24.53
C LEU A 891 -1.22 17.08 -24.91
N ARG A 892 -1.51 18.37 -25.10
CA ARG A 892 -2.81 18.88 -25.55
C ARG A 892 -2.69 19.38 -26.98
N VAL A 893 -3.59 18.98 -27.86
CA VAL A 893 -3.74 19.57 -29.20
C VAL A 893 -4.84 20.61 -29.13
N LEU A 894 -4.51 21.87 -29.44
CA LEU A 894 -5.46 22.98 -29.36
C LEU A 894 -6.33 23.04 -30.62
N ALA A 895 -7.56 23.52 -30.45
CA ALA A 895 -8.41 23.90 -31.57
C ALA A 895 -7.81 25.10 -32.30
N ARG A 896 -7.93 25.12 -33.64
CA ARG A 896 -7.55 26.28 -34.45
C ARG A 896 -8.26 27.53 -33.95
#